data_AF-A0AAP9Y8I4-F1
#
_entry.id   AF-A0AAP9Y8I4-F1
#
_cell.length_a   1.000
_cell.length_b   1.000
_cell.length_c   1.000
_cell.angle_alpha   90.00
_cell.angle_beta   90.00
_cell.angle_gamma   90.00
#
_symmetry.space_group_name_H-M   'P 1'
#
loop_
_entity.id
_entity.type
_entity.pdbx_description
1 polymer ?
#
loop_
_entity_poly.entity_id
_entity_poly.type
_entity_poly.pdbx_seq_one_letter_code
_entity_poly.pdbx_strand_id
1 'polypeptide(L)'
;MEPYDAIMLLSYGGPNGMEDVLPFMRNATRGRGIPDERLLQVSKHYERFGGVSPINACNQRLIADLKGELARRGHDIPVGWGNRNWHPFVSEGLEELASVGARRILVLPTSAYASYSGCRQYREDLARAAVSLGGRFGPIALGAEDSADNSGERIIVDKVRPYYSTPGMAAAQVSSILRAVRALEARGVDASGVRLVFVTHSIPVGMEAESSPFPFALDQADPGSGLAEGLPDPSSVSQEGTAGTEISYVAQHRALVEAILPDLRVALGNPSLTYDLAFCSRSGPPEARWLEPDINDLLENLVPENSVAQCDGSPASSVGERPSGVVVVPIGFICDHMEVVYDLDTEAKETASRLCIPYERADTVSTDPDFVASLVDVLEERAAQARGETPVRRTVTGMGPFHTVCPPDCCRAPAPPHLSGSPARAAEKAIQIQEEDMTTPNTHPTGTHPTVPHRTAVPADQNPQNPGYPAGVPDRPGEHAAHAVAHHRGSEAPARFHAADPRDQTDIDFDEVNDKQHYALYSAFSLADSLPANDDERGRMVEESLDYVRASGAEIRGFYDVSGFRAEADLLVWWLDDDPRVLQDAYHRLRASALGKILDPVWSCMGLHTPAEFNRRHIPACFGGVAPRDWVMVYPFVRSYDWYLKDPAERSRIMAEHGRNGFSQYPDVKGSTLSAFGFSDYEWVLAFEADTLDRLEGVIHAQRYTEARLYVREDTPFFTGPRVTLAQWAEHQPRS
;
A
#
# COMPACT_ATOMS: atom_id res chain seq x y z
N MET A 1 -34.92 3.14 18.70
CA MET A 1 -33.62 3.69 18.26
C MET A 1 -33.14 4.92 19.03
N GLU A 2 -33.95 5.52 19.93
CA GLU A 2 -33.50 6.54 20.89
C GLU A 2 -32.16 6.14 21.56
N PRO A 3 -31.19 7.06 21.72
CA PRO A 3 -31.26 8.51 21.48
C PRO A 3 -30.79 8.94 20.07
N TYR A 4 -30.69 8.03 19.10
CA TYR A 4 -30.17 8.35 17.77
C TYR A 4 -31.24 8.98 16.88
N ASP A 5 -30.85 10.05 16.19
CA ASP A 5 -31.71 10.78 15.24
C ASP A 5 -31.56 10.24 13.81
N ALA A 6 -30.42 9.62 13.50
CA ALA A 6 -30.12 9.08 12.19
C ALA A 6 -29.13 7.92 12.28
N ILE A 7 -29.15 7.07 11.25
CA ILE A 7 -28.14 6.05 10.99
C ILE A 7 -27.37 6.46 9.73
N MET A 8 -26.06 6.24 9.71
CA MET A 8 -25.25 6.38 8.49
C MET A 8 -24.59 5.05 8.16
N LEU A 9 -24.88 4.51 6.97
CA LEU A 9 -24.07 3.44 6.41
C LEU A 9 -22.74 4.05 5.94
N LEU A 10 -21.62 3.53 6.43
CA LEU A 10 -20.29 3.97 6.04
C LEU A 10 -19.58 2.86 5.27
N SER A 11 -19.31 3.07 3.98
CA SER A 11 -18.69 2.07 3.12
C SER A 11 -17.35 2.50 2.55
N TYR A 12 -16.66 1.59 1.86
CA TYR A 12 -15.42 1.91 1.13
C TYR A 12 -15.71 2.85 -0.05
N GLY A 13 -16.81 2.61 -0.77
CA GLY A 13 -17.21 3.31 -1.99
C GLY A 13 -16.49 2.82 -3.24
N GLY A 14 -17.05 3.11 -4.41
CA GLY A 14 -16.43 2.78 -5.70
C GLY A 14 -16.90 3.71 -6.81
N PRO A 15 -16.25 3.66 -7.99
CA PRO A 15 -16.60 4.49 -9.14
C PRO A 15 -17.98 4.12 -9.70
N ASN A 16 -18.69 5.12 -10.25
CA ASN A 16 -20.02 4.95 -10.88
C ASN A 16 -19.96 4.89 -12.42
N GLY A 17 -18.76 4.92 -13.00
CA GLY A 17 -18.55 4.96 -14.43
C GLY A 17 -17.06 5.07 -14.76
N MET A 18 -16.71 4.94 -16.05
CA MET A 18 -15.32 4.94 -16.47
C MET A 18 -14.59 6.25 -16.16
N GLU A 19 -15.28 7.39 -16.20
CA GLU A 19 -14.71 8.68 -15.81
C GLU A 19 -14.29 8.76 -14.34
N ASP A 20 -14.92 7.96 -13.46
CA ASP A 20 -14.65 7.95 -12.03
C ASP A 20 -13.47 7.06 -11.66
N VAL A 21 -13.12 6.06 -12.47
CA VAL A 21 -12.20 4.97 -12.09
C VAL A 21 -10.82 5.50 -11.69
N LEU A 22 -10.15 6.25 -12.57
CA LEU A 22 -8.80 6.70 -12.28
C LEU A 22 -8.76 7.75 -11.14
N PRO A 23 -9.66 8.75 -11.09
CA PRO A 23 -9.79 9.62 -9.92
C PRO A 23 -10.03 8.87 -8.60
N PHE A 24 -10.91 7.87 -8.61
CA PHE A 24 -11.18 7.00 -7.47
C PHE A 24 -9.92 6.26 -7.03
N MET A 25 -9.22 5.61 -7.97
CA MET A 25 -8.01 4.84 -7.68
C MET A 25 -6.95 5.74 -7.04
N ARG A 26 -6.71 6.93 -7.60
CA ARG A 26 -5.76 7.91 -7.03
C ARG A 26 -6.13 8.35 -5.61
N ASN A 27 -7.43 8.49 -5.32
CA ASN A 27 -7.87 8.83 -3.96
C ASN A 27 -7.72 7.65 -3.00
N ALA A 28 -8.15 6.45 -3.40
CA ALA A 28 -8.10 5.23 -2.62
C ALA A 28 -6.66 4.81 -2.26
N THR A 29 -5.70 5.11 -3.15
CA THR A 29 -4.27 4.78 -2.97
C THR A 29 -3.42 5.97 -2.53
N ARG A 30 -4.04 7.10 -2.20
CA ARG A 30 -3.33 8.33 -1.80
C ARG A 30 -2.40 8.05 -0.61
N GLY A 31 -1.14 8.47 -0.76
CA GLY A 31 -0.11 8.27 0.28
C GLY A 31 0.49 6.87 0.33
N ARG A 32 0.10 5.95 -0.55
CA ARG A 32 0.67 4.58 -0.63
C ARG A 32 1.83 4.44 -1.62
N GLY A 33 2.21 5.51 -2.31
CA GLY A 33 3.32 5.49 -3.28
C GLY A 33 3.07 4.61 -4.50
N ILE A 34 1.82 4.26 -4.82
CA ILE A 34 1.49 3.42 -5.98
C ILE A 34 1.71 4.22 -7.28
N PRO A 35 2.56 3.75 -8.21
CA PRO A 35 2.80 4.45 -9.47
C PRO A 35 1.54 4.62 -10.31
N ASP A 36 1.41 5.76 -11.00
CA ASP A 36 0.23 6.09 -11.82
C ASP A 36 -0.02 5.04 -12.93
N GLU A 37 1.03 4.42 -13.45
CA GLU A 37 0.95 3.31 -14.42
C GLU A 37 0.29 2.05 -13.83
N ARG A 38 0.58 1.73 -12.55
CA ARG A 38 -0.08 0.63 -11.85
C ARG A 38 -1.55 0.97 -11.61
N LEU A 39 -1.88 2.23 -11.30
CA LEU A 39 -3.27 2.68 -11.21
C LEU A 39 -3.99 2.55 -12.55
N LEU A 40 -3.35 2.91 -13.66
CA LEU A 40 -3.89 2.73 -15.01
C LEU A 40 -4.08 1.24 -15.36
N GLN A 41 -3.13 0.37 -14.99
CA GLN A 41 -3.25 -1.07 -15.20
C GLN A 41 -4.44 -1.64 -14.43
N VAL A 42 -4.55 -1.35 -13.13
CA VAL A 42 -5.65 -1.82 -12.28
C VAL A 42 -6.99 -1.20 -12.73
N SER A 43 -6.97 0.03 -13.24
CA SER A 43 -8.16 0.67 -13.82
C SER A 43 -8.74 -0.11 -15.00
N LYS A 44 -7.91 -0.87 -15.75
CA LYS A 44 -8.42 -1.74 -16.82
C LYS A 44 -9.33 -2.85 -16.31
N HIS A 45 -9.18 -3.27 -15.05
CA HIS A 45 -10.07 -4.29 -14.48
C HIS A 45 -11.52 -3.79 -14.42
N TYR A 46 -11.71 -2.47 -14.28
CA TYR A 46 -13.03 -1.83 -14.30
C TYR A 46 -13.66 -1.75 -15.69
N GLU A 47 -12.89 -1.82 -16.78
CA GLU A 47 -13.42 -1.74 -18.15
C GLU A 47 -14.41 -2.86 -18.45
N ARG A 48 -14.14 -4.07 -17.95
CA ARG A 48 -15.04 -5.24 -18.09
C ARG A 48 -16.42 -5.03 -17.45
N PHE A 49 -16.53 -4.09 -16.51
CA PHE A 49 -17.74 -3.74 -15.77
C PHE A 49 -18.28 -2.34 -16.13
N GLY A 50 -17.80 -1.75 -17.23
CA GLY A 50 -18.21 -0.41 -17.66
C GLY A 50 -17.81 0.69 -16.69
N GLY A 51 -16.79 0.47 -15.84
CA GLY A 51 -16.33 1.45 -14.86
C GLY A 51 -17.12 1.47 -13.56
N VAL A 52 -18.19 0.67 -13.44
CA VAL A 52 -19.11 0.72 -12.31
C VAL A 52 -18.74 -0.34 -11.28
N SER A 53 -18.41 0.09 -10.06
CA SER A 53 -18.19 -0.84 -8.96
C SER A 53 -19.52 -1.39 -8.42
N PRO A 54 -19.66 -2.72 -8.23
CA PRO A 54 -20.87 -3.33 -7.67
C PRO A 54 -21.22 -2.85 -6.25
N ILE A 55 -20.23 -2.31 -5.51
CA ILE A 55 -20.38 -1.95 -4.09
C ILE A 55 -21.46 -0.90 -3.86
N ASN A 56 -21.62 0.06 -4.78
CA ASN A 56 -22.59 1.15 -4.61
C ASN A 56 -24.03 0.62 -4.73
N ALA A 57 -24.28 -0.24 -5.71
CA ALA A 57 -25.58 -0.90 -5.85
C ALA A 57 -25.86 -1.85 -4.68
N CYS A 58 -24.83 -2.53 -4.15
CA CYS A 58 -24.95 -3.33 -2.94
C CYS A 58 -25.34 -2.49 -1.72
N ASN A 59 -24.66 -1.37 -1.50
CA ASN A 59 -24.95 -0.44 -0.40
C ASN A 59 -26.37 0.12 -0.50
N GLN A 60 -26.84 0.48 -1.70
CA GLN A 60 -28.21 0.95 -1.90
C GLN A 60 -29.25 -0.11 -1.52
N ARG A 61 -29.03 -1.37 -1.90
CA ARG A 61 -29.90 -2.50 -1.49
C ARG A 61 -29.85 -2.72 0.01
N LEU A 62 -28.66 -2.76 0.61
CA LEU A 62 -28.49 -2.90 2.06
C LEU A 62 -29.20 -1.78 2.83
N ILE A 63 -29.13 -0.52 2.36
CA ILE A 63 -29.87 0.60 2.95
C ILE A 63 -31.38 0.37 2.87
N ALA A 64 -31.88 -0.11 1.73
CA ALA A 64 -33.31 -0.41 1.57
C ALA A 64 -33.76 -1.53 2.52
N ASP A 65 -32.98 -2.60 2.64
CA ASP A 65 -33.28 -3.73 3.51
C ASP A 65 -33.20 -3.35 4.99
N LEU A 66 -32.19 -2.56 5.38
CA LEU A 66 -32.07 -1.99 6.72
C LEU A 66 -33.27 -1.11 7.06
N LYS A 67 -33.70 -0.23 6.14
CA LYS A 67 -34.91 0.59 6.34
C LYS A 67 -36.15 -0.28 6.50
N GLY A 68 -36.29 -1.33 5.70
CA GLY A 68 -37.39 -2.29 5.79
C GLY A 68 -37.43 -2.99 7.15
N GLU A 69 -36.28 -3.48 7.62
CA GLU A 69 -36.17 -4.19 8.89
C GLU A 69 -36.36 -3.25 10.10
N LEU A 70 -35.80 -2.04 10.06
CA LEU A 70 -36.03 -1.00 11.07
C LEU A 70 -37.52 -0.65 11.18
N ALA A 71 -38.19 -0.42 10.05
CA ALA A 71 -39.62 -0.14 10.01
C ALA A 71 -40.46 -1.32 10.54
N ARG A 72 -40.08 -2.56 10.19
CA ARG A 72 -40.73 -3.78 10.71
C ARG A 72 -40.64 -3.88 12.24
N ARG A 73 -39.55 -3.39 12.82
CA ARG A 73 -39.34 -3.30 14.28
C ARG A 73 -39.91 -2.04 14.92
N GLY A 74 -40.57 -1.17 14.14
CA GLY A 74 -41.21 0.04 14.62
C GLY A 74 -40.28 1.24 14.80
N HIS A 75 -39.09 1.22 14.17
CA HIS A 75 -38.17 2.37 14.17
C HIS A 75 -38.36 3.18 12.90
N ASP A 76 -38.80 4.43 13.06
CA ASP A 76 -38.83 5.44 11.99
C ASP A 76 -37.61 6.35 12.16
N ILE A 77 -36.50 5.98 11.52
CA ILE A 77 -35.21 6.68 11.62
C ILE A 77 -34.59 6.85 10.23
N PRO A 78 -34.15 8.07 9.85
CA PRO A 78 -33.41 8.30 8.62
C PRO A 78 -32.15 7.43 8.53
N VAL A 79 -31.91 6.84 7.37
CA VAL A 79 -30.67 6.12 7.04
C VAL A 79 -30.00 6.82 5.85
N GLY A 80 -28.85 7.43 6.12
CA GLY A 80 -27.97 8.09 5.14
C GLY A 80 -26.78 7.20 4.74
N TRP A 81 -25.93 7.72 3.85
CA TRP A 81 -24.80 6.99 3.28
C TRP A 81 -23.59 7.90 3.10
N GLY A 82 -22.41 7.38 3.45
CA GLY A 82 -21.13 7.99 3.12
C GLY A 82 -20.08 6.92 2.80
N ASN A 83 -19.09 7.30 2.01
CA ASN A 83 -18.02 6.43 1.53
C ASN A 83 -16.66 7.03 1.88
N ARG A 84 -15.69 6.15 2.07
CA ARG A 84 -14.31 6.55 2.39
C ARG A 84 -13.58 7.11 1.18
N ASN A 85 -13.74 6.46 0.03
CA ASN A 85 -12.86 6.68 -1.11
C ASN A 85 -13.53 7.28 -2.35
N TRP A 86 -14.86 7.39 -2.39
CA TRP A 86 -15.58 8.02 -3.50
C TRP A 86 -16.85 8.70 -3.03
N HIS A 87 -17.54 9.42 -3.92
CA HIS A 87 -18.80 10.08 -3.57
C HIS A 87 -19.96 9.09 -3.33
N PRO A 88 -20.94 9.42 -2.47
CA PRO A 88 -20.88 10.51 -1.51
C PRO A 88 -19.83 10.19 -0.42
N PHE A 89 -18.91 11.10 -0.15
CA PHE A 89 -17.88 10.94 0.88
C PHE A 89 -18.50 10.95 2.29
N VAL A 90 -17.74 10.45 3.27
CA VAL A 90 -18.12 10.49 4.70
C VAL A 90 -18.58 11.88 5.14
N SER A 91 -17.88 12.94 4.70
CA SER A 91 -18.24 14.32 5.00
C SER A 91 -19.56 14.75 4.36
N GLU A 92 -19.86 14.29 3.15
CA GLU A 92 -21.10 14.63 2.45
C GLU A 92 -22.30 13.94 3.11
N GLY A 93 -22.16 12.64 3.46
CA GLY A 93 -23.20 11.89 4.18
C GLY A 93 -23.49 12.46 5.57
N LEU A 94 -22.45 12.83 6.32
CA LEU A 94 -22.62 13.49 7.63
C LEU A 94 -23.25 14.87 7.50
N GLU A 95 -22.84 15.66 6.50
CA GLU A 95 -23.39 16.99 6.24
C GLU A 95 -24.87 16.94 5.87
N GLU A 96 -25.28 15.96 5.05
CA GLU A 96 -26.68 15.74 4.67
C GLU A 96 -27.54 15.48 5.93
N LEU A 97 -27.13 14.51 6.76
CA LEU A 97 -27.83 14.14 7.98
C LEU A 97 -27.88 15.31 9.00
N ALA A 98 -26.75 16.00 9.20
CA ALA A 98 -26.68 17.15 10.12
C ALA A 98 -27.55 18.32 9.66
N SER A 99 -27.64 18.54 8.33
CA SER A 99 -28.45 19.61 7.73
C SER A 99 -29.94 19.39 7.90
N VAL A 100 -30.41 18.14 7.89
CA VAL A 100 -31.82 17.79 8.17
C VAL A 100 -32.13 17.72 9.66
N GLY A 101 -31.16 17.99 10.53
CA GLY A 101 -31.37 18.18 11.96
C GLY A 101 -30.80 17.10 12.86
N ALA A 102 -30.19 16.03 12.32
CA ALA A 102 -29.60 14.98 13.14
C ALA A 102 -28.48 15.52 14.04
N ARG A 103 -28.47 15.11 15.31
CA ARG A 103 -27.47 15.48 16.32
C ARG A 103 -26.79 14.25 16.91
N ARG A 104 -27.50 13.13 16.97
CA ARG A 104 -26.96 11.82 17.38
C ARG A 104 -27.00 10.91 16.17
N ILE A 105 -25.84 10.68 15.55
CA ILE A 105 -25.72 9.88 14.32
C ILE A 105 -25.03 8.56 14.66
N LEU A 106 -25.70 7.43 14.42
CA LEU A 106 -25.13 6.10 14.61
C LEU A 106 -24.56 5.55 13.29
N VAL A 107 -23.26 5.28 13.25
CA VAL A 107 -22.55 4.81 12.06
C VAL A 107 -22.47 3.29 12.06
N LEU A 108 -22.88 2.70 10.93
CA LEU A 108 -22.73 1.29 10.60
C LEU A 108 -21.68 1.14 9.47
N PRO A 109 -20.43 0.75 9.79
CA PRO A 109 -19.45 0.43 8.75
C PRO A 109 -19.83 -0.82 7.95
N THR A 110 -19.55 -0.87 6.65
CA THR A 110 -19.71 -2.09 5.84
C THR A 110 -18.55 -3.08 5.99
N SER A 111 -17.58 -2.79 6.87
CA SER A 111 -16.52 -3.72 7.25
C SER A 111 -16.92 -4.43 8.54
N ALA A 112 -17.08 -5.76 8.46
CA ALA A 112 -17.53 -6.58 9.58
C ALA A 112 -16.39 -6.93 10.57
N TYR A 113 -15.15 -6.91 10.08
CA TYR A 113 -13.94 -7.37 10.77
C TYR A 113 -13.08 -6.21 11.25
N ALA A 114 -12.38 -6.41 12.36
CA ALA A 114 -11.47 -5.44 12.94
C ALA A 114 -10.03 -5.63 12.43
N SER A 115 -9.49 -4.58 11.85
CA SER A 115 -8.07 -4.37 11.51
C SER A 115 -7.84 -2.85 11.38
N TYR A 116 -6.61 -2.41 11.09
CA TYR A 116 -6.39 -0.98 10.81
C TYR A 116 -7.29 -0.50 9.66
N SER A 117 -7.19 -1.14 8.49
CA SER A 117 -7.93 -0.77 7.28
C SER A 117 -9.45 -1.02 7.40
N GLY A 118 -9.87 -2.03 8.15
CA GLY A 118 -11.26 -2.45 8.32
C GLY A 118 -12.01 -1.75 9.46
N CYS A 119 -11.32 -1.17 10.45
CA CYS A 119 -11.98 -0.63 11.64
C CYS A 119 -11.41 0.73 12.09
N ARG A 120 -10.10 0.82 12.33
CA ARG A 120 -9.46 2.06 12.82
C ARG A 120 -9.54 3.18 11.79
N GLN A 121 -9.24 2.88 10.53
CA GLN A 121 -9.21 3.86 9.46
C GLN A 121 -10.60 4.46 9.18
N TYR A 122 -11.67 3.66 9.31
CA TYR A 122 -13.05 4.15 9.26
C TYR A 122 -13.34 5.20 10.35
N ARG A 123 -12.79 5.03 11.56
CA ARG A 123 -12.90 6.04 12.64
C ARG A 123 -12.10 7.29 12.33
N GLU A 124 -10.91 7.13 11.75
CA GLU A 124 -10.07 8.27 11.32
C GLU A 124 -10.74 9.09 10.21
N ASP A 125 -11.45 8.43 9.29
CA ASP A 125 -12.27 9.09 8.27
C ASP A 125 -13.41 9.90 8.89
N LEU A 126 -14.11 9.33 9.89
CA LEU A 126 -15.13 10.05 10.66
C LEU A 126 -14.54 11.25 11.41
N ALA A 127 -13.37 11.09 12.03
CA ALA A 127 -12.67 12.18 12.74
C ALA A 127 -12.31 13.32 11.79
N ARG A 128 -11.75 13.01 10.61
CA ARG A 128 -11.44 14.01 9.57
C ARG A 128 -12.70 14.73 9.09
N ALA A 129 -13.78 13.99 8.84
CA ALA A 129 -15.06 14.57 8.44
C ALA A 129 -15.62 15.50 9.54
N ALA A 130 -15.60 15.07 10.79
CA ALA A 130 -16.03 15.88 11.94
C ALA A 130 -15.27 17.21 12.05
N VAL A 131 -13.94 17.19 11.89
CA VAL A 131 -13.11 18.40 11.85
C VAL A 131 -13.49 19.30 10.67
N SER A 132 -13.64 18.74 9.47
CA SER A 132 -13.95 19.51 8.26
C SER A 132 -15.30 20.24 8.34
N LEU A 133 -16.26 19.66 9.05
CA LEU A 133 -17.62 20.20 9.22
C LEU A 133 -17.76 21.10 10.46
N GLY A 134 -16.72 21.18 11.30
CA GLY A 134 -16.75 21.93 12.55
C GLY A 134 -17.04 23.42 12.38
N GLY A 135 -16.54 24.02 11.29
CA GLY A 135 -16.82 25.42 10.97
C GLY A 135 -18.30 25.70 10.64
N ARG A 136 -19.03 24.69 10.15
CA ARG A 136 -20.44 24.83 9.75
C ARG A 136 -21.41 24.49 10.88
N PHE A 137 -21.14 23.43 11.63
CA PHE A 137 -22.08 22.91 12.64
C PHE A 137 -21.64 23.12 14.10
N GLY A 138 -20.46 23.70 14.33
CA GLY A 138 -19.80 23.69 15.64
C GLY A 138 -19.01 22.38 15.84
N PRO A 139 -18.35 22.19 16.99
CA PRO A 139 -17.58 20.98 17.25
C PRO A 139 -18.47 19.73 17.14
N ILE A 140 -17.93 18.71 16.47
CA ILE A 140 -18.57 17.40 16.28
C ILE A 140 -17.67 16.39 17.00
N ALA A 141 -18.25 15.64 17.95
CA ALA A 141 -17.53 14.63 18.71
C ALA A 141 -17.75 13.23 18.12
N LEU A 142 -16.69 12.40 18.17
CA LEU A 142 -16.86 10.96 18.07
C LEU A 142 -17.23 10.41 19.45
N GLY A 143 -18.21 9.52 19.50
CA GLY A 143 -18.75 9.01 20.75
C GLY A 143 -17.78 8.12 21.55
N ALA A 144 -17.90 8.17 22.88
CA ALA A 144 -17.23 7.38 23.90
C ALA A 144 -17.90 6.00 24.10
N GLU A 145 -17.24 5.11 24.85
CA GLU A 145 -17.72 3.73 25.01
C GLU A 145 -19.06 3.69 25.73
N ASP A 146 -19.16 4.40 26.86
CA ASP A 146 -20.44 4.74 27.48
C ASP A 146 -20.94 6.07 26.91
N SER A 147 -22.19 6.11 26.45
CA SER A 147 -22.76 7.36 25.95
C SER A 147 -23.06 8.36 27.07
N ALA A 148 -23.05 7.93 28.34
CA ALA A 148 -23.03 8.85 29.49
C ALA A 148 -21.74 9.67 29.54
N ASP A 149 -20.64 9.15 28.97
CA ASP A 149 -19.33 9.81 28.92
C ASP A 149 -19.15 10.66 27.64
N ASN A 150 -20.16 10.69 26.76
CA ASN A 150 -20.14 11.56 25.60
C ASN A 150 -20.08 13.04 26.03
N SER A 151 -19.24 13.81 25.35
CA SER A 151 -19.17 15.25 25.56
C SER A 151 -20.53 15.92 25.30
N GLY A 152 -20.79 17.05 25.95
CA GLY A 152 -22.00 17.87 25.72
C GLY A 152 -22.05 18.56 24.36
N GLU A 153 -21.33 18.04 23.37
CA GLU A 153 -21.19 18.64 22.05
C GLU A 153 -22.50 18.54 21.25
N ARG A 154 -22.65 19.47 20.31
CA ARG A 154 -23.91 19.63 19.57
C ARG A 154 -24.21 18.45 18.66
N ILE A 155 -23.18 17.81 18.10
CA ILE A 155 -23.32 16.62 17.27
C ILE A 155 -22.37 15.55 17.79
N ILE A 156 -22.91 14.35 18.00
CA ILE A 156 -22.20 13.15 18.41
C ILE A 156 -22.37 12.09 17.32
N VAL A 157 -21.24 11.52 16.91
CA VAL A 157 -21.17 10.46 15.92
C VAL A 157 -20.67 9.18 16.60
N ASP A 158 -21.57 8.23 16.81
CA ASP A 158 -21.28 6.93 17.40
C ASP A 158 -21.01 5.88 16.32
N LYS A 159 -20.32 4.81 16.66
CA LYS A 159 -20.10 3.66 15.77
C LYS A 159 -20.56 2.38 16.46
N VAL A 160 -21.11 1.46 15.69
CA VAL A 160 -21.34 0.10 16.18
C VAL A 160 -20.03 -0.68 16.32
N ARG A 161 -20.05 -1.75 17.13
CA ARG A 161 -18.98 -2.74 17.22
C ARG A 161 -18.85 -3.53 15.91
N PRO A 162 -17.68 -4.13 15.62
CA PRO A 162 -17.56 -5.23 14.67
C PRO A 162 -18.62 -6.32 14.86
N TYR A 163 -19.13 -6.84 13.76
CA TYR A 163 -20.32 -7.71 13.73
C TYR A 163 -20.12 -9.02 12.96
N TYR A 164 -18.88 -9.38 12.63
CA TYR A 164 -18.53 -10.66 12.00
C TYR A 164 -19.05 -11.88 12.78
N SER A 165 -19.19 -11.76 14.10
CA SER A 165 -19.57 -12.85 14.99
C SER A 165 -21.08 -12.91 15.29
N THR A 166 -21.91 -12.14 14.60
CA THR A 166 -23.36 -12.12 14.83
C THR A 166 -24.04 -13.43 14.35
N PRO A 167 -25.15 -13.85 14.98
CA PRO A 167 -25.89 -15.04 14.53
C PRO A 167 -26.35 -14.97 13.07
N GLY A 168 -26.79 -13.80 12.62
CA GLY A 168 -27.23 -13.58 11.24
C GLY A 168 -26.10 -13.66 10.23
N MET A 169 -24.90 -13.17 10.57
CA MET A 169 -23.71 -13.38 9.74
C MET A 169 -23.43 -14.88 9.55
N ALA A 170 -23.43 -15.64 10.65
CA ALA A 170 -23.19 -17.08 10.60
C ALA A 170 -24.26 -17.83 9.78
N ALA A 171 -25.55 -17.55 10.02
CA ALA A 171 -26.65 -18.16 9.30
C ALA A 171 -26.63 -17.85 7.80
N ALA A 172 -26.32 -16.59 7.43
CA ALA A 172 -26.20 -16.16 6.05
C ALA A 172 -25.03 -16.86 5.34
N GLN A 173 -23.87 -16.98 6.01
CA GLN A 173 -22.71 -17.70 5.47
C GLN A 173 -23.04 -19.18 5.24
N VAL A 174 -23.65 -19.86 6.23
CA VAL A 174 -24.09 -21.26 6.08
C VAL A 174 -25.03 -21.39 4.87
N SER A 175 -26.05 -20.53 4.79
CA SER A 175 -27.02 -20.56 3.70
C SER A 175 -26.39 -20.37 2.33
N SER A 176 -25.45 -19.42 2.21
CA SER A 176 -24.72 -19.13 0.98
C SER A 176 -23.83 -20.30 0.54
N ILE A 177 -23.05 -20.87 1.47
CA ILE A 177 -22.19 -22.02 1.21
C ILE A 177 -23.03 -23.23 0.75
N LEU A 178 -24.14 -23.52 1.42
CA LEU A 178 -25.02 -24.62 1.03
C LEU A 178 -25.64 -24.41 -0.36
N ARG A 179 -25.95 -23.16 -0.77
CA ARG A 179 -26.39 -22.88 -2.14
C ARG A 179 -25.28 -23.16 -3.16
N ALA A 180 -24.05 -22.74 -2.88
CA ALA A 180 -22.91 -22.98 -3.77
C ALA A 180 -22.58 -24.47 -3.91
N VAL A 181 -22.59 -25.24 -2.82
CA VAL A 181 -22.40 -26.70 -2.88
C VAL A 181 -23.50 -27.35 -3.72
N ARG A 182 -24.77 -26.98 -3.51
CA ARG A 182 -25.89 -27.50 -4.33
C ARG A 182 -25.74 -27.15 -5.82
N ALA A 183 -25.16 -26.00 -6.15
CA ALA A 183 -24.90 -25.62 -7.54
C ALA A 183 -23.81 -26.51 -8.18
N LEU A 184 -22.82 -26.95 -7.41
CA LEU A 184 -21.85 -27.96 -7.86
C LEU A 184 -22.50 -29.34 -8.02
N GLU A 185 -23.30 -29.78 -7.05
CA GLU A 185 -24.04 -31.06 -7.11
C GLU A 185 -24.95 -31.12 -8.34
N ALA A 186 -25.65 -30.03 -8.65
CA ALA A 186 -26.49 -29.92 -9.84
C ALA A 186 -25.70 -30.06 -11.16
N ARG A 187 -24.38 -29.80 -11.13
CA ARG A 187 -23.45 -30.01 -12.24
C ARG A 187 -22.80 -31.41 -12.23
N GLY A 188 -23.22 -32.30 -11.33
CA GLY A 188 -22.72 -33.67 -11.21
C GLY A 188 -21.46 -33.82 -10.36
N VAL A 189 -21.08 -32.79 -9.60
CA VAL A 189 -19.94 -32.86 -8.67
C VAL A 189 -20.34 -33.62 -7.41
N ASP A 190 -19.48 -34.53 -6.96
CA ASP A 190 -19.66 -35.22 -5.68
C ASP A 190 -19.38 -34.26 -4.51
N ALA A 191 -20.41 -33.86 -3.78
CA ALA A 191 -20.31 -32.95 -2.64
C ALA A 191 -19.40 -33.47 -1.52
N SER A 192 -19.21 -34.78 -1.39
CA SER A 192 -18.36 -35.35 -0.34
C SER A 192 -16.86 -35.01 -0.54
N GLY A 193 -16.46 -34.78 -1.79
CA GLY A 193 -15.10 -34.39 -2.19
C GLY A 193 -14.90 -32.88 -2.38
N VAL A 194 -15.92 -32.06 -2.10
CA VAL A 194 -15.81 -30.60 -2.26
C VAL A 194 -14.96 -29.99 -1.16
N ARG A 195 -14.00 -29.14 -1.54
CA ARG A 195 -13.17 -28.36 -0.63
C ARG A 195 -13.77 -26.96 -0.43
N LEU A 196 -13.87 -26.51 0.82
CA LEU A 196 -14.25 -25.13 1.15
C LEU A 196 -12.99 -24.26 1.26
N VAL A 197 -12.92 -23.19 0.48
CA VAL A 197 -11.83 -22.23 0.54
C VAL A 197 -12.42 -20.88 0.94
N PHE A 198 -12.21 -20.49 2.19
CA PHE A 198 -12.62 -19.19 2.70
C PHE A 198 -11.60 -18.14 2.25
N VAL A 199 -12.08 -17.01 1.73
CA VAL A 199 -11.24 -15.96 1.17
C VAL A 199 -11.57 -14.61 1.80
N THR A 200 -10.53 -13.87 2.16
CA THR A 200 -10.61 -12.52 2.70
C THR A 200 -9.52 -11.64 2.10
N HIS A 201 -9.58 -10.32 2.33
CA HIS A 201 -8.51 -9.42 1.89
C HIS A 201 -7.20 -9.76 2.58
N SER A 202 -6.13 -9.82 1.79
CA SER A 202 -4.79 -9.82 2.36
C SER A 202 -4.53 -8.45 3.00
N ILE A 203 -3.82 -8.46 4.12
CA ILE A 203 -3.29 -7.24 4.75
C ILE A 203 -1.80 -7.42 5.01
N PRO A 204 -1.01 -6.33 5.13
CA PRO A 204 0.38 -6.43 5.56
C PRO A 204 0.50 -7.19 6.88
N VAL A 205 1.53 -8.03 7.03
CA VAL A 205 1.76 -8.82 8.26
C VAL A 205 1.88 -7.94 9.50
N GLY A 206 2.49 -6.75 9.37
CA GLY A 206 2.52 -5.77 10.45
C GLY A 206 1.11 -5.26 10.86
N MET A 207 0.17 -5.18 9.92
CA MET A 207 -1.21 -4.81 10.22
C MET A 207 -1.97 -5.93 10.92
N GLU A 208 -1.70 -7.20 10.56
CA GLU A 208 -2.20 -8.35 11.30
C GLU A 208 -1.69 -8.35 12.74
N ALA A 209 -0.38 -8.11 12.94
CA ALA A 209 0.21 -8.05 14.27
C ALA A 209 -0.43 -6.97 15.16
N GLU A 210 -0.75 -5.81 14.57
CA GLU A 210 -1.38 -4.67 15.29
C GLU A 210 -2.92 -4.77 15.38
N SER A 211 -3.54 -5.83 14.85
CA SER A 211 -4.99 -6.01 14.88
C SER A 211 -5.52 -6.59 16.21
N SER A 212 -4.62 -7.04 17.07
CA SER A 212 -4.89 -7.63 18.38
C SER A 212 -4.00 -6.96 19.44
N PRO A 213 -4.46 -6.77 20.69
CA PRO A 213 -3.59 -6.35 21.79
C PRO A 213 -2.63 -7.48 22.22
N PHE A 214 -2.87 -8.72 21.77
CA PHE A 214 -2.05 -9.87 22.09
C PHE A 214 -0.93 -10.05 21.06
N PRO A 215 0.29 -10.45 21.49
CA PRO A 215 1.41 -10.67 20.58
C PRO A 215 1.10 -11.69 19.49
N PHE A 216 1.33 -11.31 18.23
CA PHE A 216 1.22 -12.20 17.07
C PHE A 216 2.53 -12.94 16.83
N ALA A 217 2.50 -14.28 16.81
CA ALA A 217 3.66 -15.09 16.45
C ALA A 217 3.80 -15.15 14.92
N LEU A 218 4.87 -14.54 14.39
CA LEU A 218 5.16 -14.47 12.95
C LEU A 218 5.25 -15.84 12.25
N ASP A 219 5.52 -16.91 13.00
CA ASP A 219 5.65 -18.29 12.49
C ASP A 219 4.29 -18.94 12.15
N GLN A 220 3.16 -18.36 12.60
CA GLN A 220 1.82 -18.84 12.26
C GLN A 220 1.32 -18.39 10.87
N ALA A 221 2.15 -17.65 10.12
CA ALA A 221 1.89 -17.26 8.74
C ALA A 221 2.35 -18.30 7.71
N ASP A 222 2.95 -19.42 8.13
CA ASP A 222 3.38 -20.52 7.25
C ASP A 222 2.22 -21.49 6.98
N PRO A 223 1.82 -21.72 5.71
CA PRO A 223 0.78 -22.68 5.32
C PRO A 223 1.05 -24.13 5.76
N GLY A 224 2.30 -24.46 6.11
CA GLY A 224 2.71 -25.78 6.57
C GLY A 224 2.57 -26.05 8.07
N SER A 225 2.31 -25.02 8.88
CA SER A 225 2.14 -25.19 10.33
C SER A 225 0.70 -25.64 10.64
N GLY A 226 0.53 -26.96 10.79
CA GLY A 226 -0.68 -27.50 11.41
C GLY A 226 -0.80 -26.98 12.84
N LEU A 227 -1.49 -25.85 13.02
CA LEU A 227 -1.82 -25.32 14.34
C LEU A 227 -3.03 -26.06 14.88
N ALA A 228 -2.77 -27.26 15.38
CA ALA A 228 -3.60 -27.92 16.37
C ALA A 228 -3.42 -27.33 17.79
N GLU A 229 -2.64 -26.26 17.95
CA GLU A 229 -2.37 -25.66 19.26
C GLU A 229 -2.72 -24.17 19.32
N GLY A 230 -3.85 -23.90 19.98
CA GLY A 230 -4.03 -22.71 20.82
C GLY A 230 -4.55 -21.46 20.15
N LEU A 231 -5.86 -21.40 19.90
CA LEU A 231 -6.56 -20.12 20.12
C LEU A 231 -6.19 -19.63 21.54
N PRO A 232 -6.00 -18.31 21.75
CA PRO A 232 -5.83 -17.79 23.10
C PRO A 232 -6.96 -18.31 23.99
N ASP A 233 -6.61 -18.84 25.17
CA ASP A 233 -7.59 -19.35 26.12
C ASP A 233 -8.63 -18.23 26.38
N PRO A 234 -9.93 -18.46 26.10
CA PRO A 234 -11.00 -17.50 26.38
C PRO A 234 -11.10 -17.15 27.88
N SER A 235 -10.35 -17.84 28.74
CA SER A 235 -10.20 -17.58 30.17
C SER A 235 -8.99 -16.70 30.57
N SER A 236 -8.21 -16.18 29.61
CA SER A 236 -7.14 -15.21 29.90
C SER A 236 -7.72 -13.81 30.19
N VAL A 237 -8.18 -13.64 31.42
CA VAL A 237 -8.88 -12.45 31.92
C VAL A 237 -7.87 -11.42 32.46
N SER A 238 -7.98 -10.15 32.01
CA SER A 238 -7.44 -9.00 32.74
C SER A 238 -8.12 -8.90 34.11
N GLN A 239 -7.35 -8.83 35.20
CA GLN A 239 -7.83 -8.99 36.58
C GLN A 239 -8.89 -7.98 37.10
N GLU A 240 -9.46 -7.13 36.26
CA GLU A 240 -10.59 -6.28 36.62
C GLU A 240 -11.71 -6.47 35.58
N GLY A 241 -12.88 -6.94 36.05
CA GLY A 241 -13.89 -7.56 35.22
C GLY A 241 -14.55 -6.63 34.19
N THR A 242 -14.48 -7.02 32.91
CA THR A 242 -15.53 -7.13 31.88
C THR A 242 -14.85 -7.74 30.63
N ALA A 243 -15.54 -8.59 29.86
CA ALA A 243 -14.95 -9.34 28.73
C ALA A 243 -14.32 -8.44 27.65
N GLY A 244 -12.99 -8.39 27.60
CA GLY A 244 -12.21 -7.88 26.48
C GLY A 244 -12.07 -8.96 25.41
N THR A 245 -12.55 -8.69 24.21
CA THR A 245 -12.63 -9.69 23.14
C THR A 245 -11.92 -9.15 21.92
N GLU A 246 -10.60 -9.25 21.98
CA GLU A 246 -9.72 -8.65 20.99
C GLU A 246 -8.85 -9.75 20.43
N ILE A 247 -9.17 -10.17 19.22
CA ILE A 247 -8.43 -11.20 18.50
C ILE A 247 -8.00 -10.66 17.15
N SER A 248 -6.92 -11.21 16.63
CA SER A 248 -6.33 -10.72 15.39
C SER A 248 -7.28 -10.87 14.20
N TYR A 249 -7.02 -10.13 13.13
CA TYR A 249 -7.86 -10.14 11.94
C TYR A 249 -7.99 -11.54 11.34
N VAL A 250 -6.92 -12.33 11.28
CA VAL A 250 -7.01 -13.75 10.86
C VAL A 250 -7.81 -14.59 11.86
N ALA A 251 -7.58 -14.41 13.17
CA ALA A 251 -8.30 -15.16 14.20
C ALA A 251 -9.82 -14.92 14.17
N GLN A 252 -10.28 -13.72 13.80
CA GLN A 252 -11.71 -13.43 13.63
C GLN A 252 -12.35 -14.29 12.52
N HIS A 253 -11.66 -14.46 11.39
CA HIS A 253 -12.15 -15.29 10.30
C HIS A 253 -12.20 -16.76 10.71
N ARG A 254 -11.13 -17.28 11.31
CA ARG A 254 -11.06 -18.67 11.80
C ARG A 254 -12.16 -18.95 12.83
N ALA A 255 -12.37 -18.05 13.78
CA ALA A 255 -13.41 -18.21 14.80
C ALA A 255 -14.82 -18.24 14.21
N LEU A 256 -15.10 -17.46 13.14
CA LEU A 256 -16.38 -17.56 12.43
C LEU A 256 -16.50 -18.88 11.66
N VAL A 257 -15.45 -19.30 10.94
CA VAL A 257 -15.44 -20.57 10.22
C VAL A 257 -15.69 -21.73 11.18
N GLU A 258 -14.99 -21.77 12.31
CA GLU A 258 -15.15 -22.81 13.33
C GLU A 258 -16.55 -22.82 13.95
N ALA A 259 -17.20 -21.66 14.09
CA ALA A 259 -18.57 -21.57 14.58
C ALA A 259 -19.59 -22.13 13.58
N ILE A 260 -19.38 -21.98 12.27
CA ILE A 260 -20.32 -22.44 11.23
C ILE A 260 -20.04 -23.86 10.72
N LEU A 261 -18.80 -24.36 10.88
CA LEU A 261 -18.38 -25.64 10.34
C LEU A 261 -19.19 -26.84 10.87
N PRO A 262 -19.61 -26.91 12.16
CA PRO A 262 -20.49 -27.97 12.65
C PRO A 262 -21.83 -28.03 11.89
N ASP A 263 -22.46 -26.88 11.64
CA ASP A 263 -23.73 -26.80 10.92
C ASP A 263 -23.57 -27.23 9.46
N LEU A 264 -22.46 -26.82 8.82
CA LEU A 264 -22.12 -27.26 7.47
C LEU A 264 -21.89 -28.78 7.39
N ARG A 265 -21.16 -29.37 8.35
CA ARG A 265 -20.92 -30.82 8.42
C ARG A 265 -22.23 -31.61 8.52
N VAL A 266 -23.15 -31.14 9.36
CA VAL A 266 -24.47 -31.75 9.52
C VAL A 266 -25.29 -31.60 8.24
N ALA A 267 -25.38 -30.38 7.70
CA ALA A 267 -26.20 -30.09 6.53
C ALA A 267 -25.72 -30.78 5.25
N LEU A 268 -24.40 -30.94 5.10
CA LEU A 268 -23.78 -31.62 3.96
C LEU A 268 -23.59 -33.14 4.17
N GLY A 269 -23.89 -33.66 5.36
CA GLY A 269 -23.65 -35.07 5.69
C GLY A 269 -22.17 -35.48 5.62
N ASN A 270 -21.23 -34.53 5.73
CA ASN A 270 -19.80 -34.76 5.62
C ASN A 270 -19.10 -34.44 6.95
N PRO A 271 -18.94 -35.41 7.87
CA PRO A 271 -18.31 -35.16 9.17
C PRO A 271 -16.82 -34.82 9.05
N SER A 272 -16.17 -35.22 7.96
CA SER A 272 -14.76 -34.95 7.64
C SER A 272 -14.55 -33.64 6.88
N LEU A 273 -15.59 -32.81 6.71
CA LEU A 273 -15.46 -31.52 6.02
C LEU A 273 -14.37 -30.68 6.68
N THR A 274 -13.44 -30.26 5.85
CA THR A 274 -12.27 -29.43 6.17
C THR A 274 -12.33 -28.16 5.34
N TYR A 275 -11.55 -27.16 5.74
CA TYR A 275 -11.51 -25.87 5.08
C TYR A 275 -10.07 -25.37 4.95
N ASP A 276 -9.87 -24.46 4.00
CA ASP A 276 -8.70 -23.60 3.95
C ASP A 276 -9.11 -22.13 4.09
N LEU A 277 -8.16 -21.30 4.52
CA LEU A 277 -8.27 -19.85 4.51
C LEU A 277 -7.18 -19.30 3.59
N ALA A 278 -7.58 -18.55 2.57
CA ALA A 278 -6.69 -17.88 1.64
C ALA A 278 -6.98 -16.37 1.60
N PHE A 279 -6.07 -15.64 0.97
CA PHE A 279 -6.12 -14.19 0.86
C PHE A 279 -6.17 -13.75 -0.61
N CYS A 280 -6.61 -12.52 -0.85
CA CYS A 280 -6.68 -11.93 -2.18
C CYS A 280 -6.28 -10.44 -2.16
N SER A 281 -6.21 -9.84 -3.36
CA SER A 281 -6.04 -8.40 -3.59
C SER A 281 -4.85 -7.73 -2.90
N ARG A 282 -3.69 -8.39 -2.93
CA ARG A 282 -2.41 -7.80 -2.50
C ARG A 282 -2.11 -6.55 -3.35
N SER A 283 -2.07 -5.39 -2.70
CA SER A 283 -1.97 -4.08 -3.37
C SER A 283 -0.83 -3.19 -2.84
N GLY A 284 0.12 -3.76 -2.10
CA GLY A 284 1.29 -3.07 -1.55
C GLY A 284 2.55 -3.21 -2.40
N PRO A 285 3.62 -2.51 -2.01
CA PRO A 285 4.89 -2.64 -2.71
C PRO A 285 5.48 -4.06 -2.55
N PRO A 286 6.29 -4.55 -3.51
CA PRO A 286 6.76 -5.93 -3.55
C PRO A 286 7.46 -6.41 -2.26
N GLU A 287 8.19 -5.52 -1.59
CA GLU A 287 8.96 -5.79 -0.37
C GLU A 287 8.11 -5.90 0.90
N ALA A 288 6.87 -5.38 0.89
CA ALA A 288 5.98 -5.55 2.01
C ALA A 288 5.58 -7.03 2.11
N ARG A 289 5.67 -7.62 3.31
CA ARG A 289 5.11 -8.95 3.60
C ARG A 289 3.61 -8.84 3.81
N TRP A 290 2.85 -9.65 3.08
CA TRP A 290 1.39 -9.72 3.15
C TRP A 290 0.97 -11.08 3.69
N LEU A 291 -0.29 -11.19 4.13
CA LEU A 291 -0.86 -12.48 4.52
C LEU A 291 -0.99 -13.40 3.30
N GLU A 292 -0.58 -14.64 3.50
CA GLU A 292 -0.50 -15.73 2.52
C GLU A 292 -1.22 -16.97 3.06
N PRO A 293 -1.63 -17.92 2.19
CA PRO A 293 -1.42 -17.95 0.74
C PRO A 293 -2.40 -17.09 -0.05
N ASP A 294 -2.02 -16.66 -1.26
CA ASP A 294 -2.97 -16.14 -2.25
C ASP A 294 -3.93 -17.26 -2.67
N ILE A 295 -5.17 -16.91 -3.03
CA ILE A 295 -6.18 -17.87 -3.49
C ILE A 295 -5.70 -18.67 -4.71
N ASN A 296 -5.01 -18.05 -5.68
CA ASN A 296 -4.53 -18.75 -6.86
C ASN A 296 -3.42 -19.73 -6.49
N ASP A 297 -2.47 -19.32 -5.65
CA ASP A 297 -1.40 -20.18 -5.14
C ASP A 297 -1.99 -21.37 -4.36
N LEU A 298 -3.01 -21.14 -3.53
CA LEU A 298 -3.70 -22.20 -2.82
C LEU A 298 -4.34 -23.18 -3.80
N LEU A 299 -5.08 -22.69 -4.81
CA LEU A 299 -5.73 -23.56 -5.80
C LEU A 299 -4.71 -24.41 -6.56
N GLU A 300 -3.57 -23.83 -6.96
CA GLU A 300 -2.48 -24.56 -7.61
C GLU A 300 -1.91 -25.66 -6.71
N ASN A 301 -1.72 -25.38 -5.43
CA ASN A 301 -1.24 -26.34 -4.45
C ASN A 301 -2.23 -27.47 -4.13
N LEU A 302 -3.52 -27.32 -4.46
CA LEU A 302 -4.51 -28.41 -4.33
C LEU A 302 -4.32 -29.52 -5.38
N VAL A 303 -3.49 -29.30 -6.42
CA VAL A 303 -3.24 -30.29 -7.47
C VAL A 303 -1.74 -30.60 -7.54
N PRO A 304 -1.31 -31.86 -7.30
CA PRO A 304 0.10 -32.22 -7.48
C PRO A 304 0.55 -31.97 -8.93
N GLU A 305 1.76 -31.44 -9.13
CA GLU A 305 2.29 -31.02 -10.45
C GLU A 305 2.10 -32.08 -11.56
N ASN A 306 2.23 -33.36 -11.22
CA ASN A 306 2.11 -34.48 -12.15
C ASN A 306 0.67 -34.77 -12.62
N SER A 307 -0.35 -34.13 -12.02
CA SER A 307 -1.78 -34.41 -12.25
C SER A 307 -2.45 -33.40 -13.19
N VAL A 308 -1.79 -32.28 -13.50
CA VAL A 308 -2.34 -31.22 -14.37
C VAL A 308 -2.52 -31.70 -15.83
N ALA A 309 -1.72 -32.68 -16.27
CA ALA A 309 -1.78 -33.24 -17.63
C ALA A 309 -2.97 -34.17 -17.89
N GLN A 310 -3.72 -34.58 -16.86
CA GLN A 310 -4.87 -35.50 -16.97
C GLN A 310 -6.18 -34.76 -16.68
N CYS A 311 -6.74 -34.12 -17.70
CA CYS A 311 -8.11 -33.60 -17.72
C CYS A 311 -9.04 -34.53 -18.50
N ASP A 312 -8.90 -35.85 -18.33
CA ASP A 312 -9.64 -36.88 -19.08
C ASP A 312 -10.93 -37.35 -18.39
N GLY A 313 -11.29 -36.75 -17.26
CA GLY A 313 -12.52 -37.06 -16.52
C GLY A 313 -12.43 -38.31 -15.64
N SER A 314 -11.23 -38.85 -15.41
CA SER A 314 -11.03 -39.96 -14.47
C SER A 314 -11.23 -39.51 -13.01
N PRO A 315 -12.01 -40.24 -12.18
CA PRO A 315 -12.24 -39.89 -10.79
C PRO A 315 -10.96 -40.10 -9.96
N ALA A 316 -10.68 -39.14 -9.08
CA ALA A 316 -9.65 -39.21 -8.06
C ALA A 316 -9.95 -40.38 -7.06
N SER A 317 -9.04 -41.36 -6.96
CA SER A 317 -8.94 -42.39 -5.90
C SER A 317 -7.89 -42.15 -4.76
N SER A 318 -8.33 -41.57 -3.64
CA SER A 318 -7.70 -41.46 -2.29
C SER A 318 -6.43 -40.62 -2.04
N VAL A 319 -6.51 -39.84 -0.94
CA VAL A 319 -5.50 -39.09 -0.14
C VAL A 319 -4.28 -38.57 -0.90
N GLY A 320 -4.33 -37.29 -1.27
CA GLY A 320 -3.31 -36.61 -2.09
C GLY A 320 -3.82 -36.23 -3.48
N GLU A 321 -5.13 -36.28 -3.70
CA GLU A 321 -5.75 -36.07 -4.99
C GLU A 321 -6.62 -34.81 -5.08
N ARG A 322 -6.77 -34.36 -6.33
CA ARG A 322 -7.57 -33.22 -6.75
C ARG A 322 -8.98 -33.26 -6.12
N PRO A 323 -9.46 -32.16 -5.51
CA PRO A 323 -10.82 -32.11 -4.98
C PRO A 323 -11.86 -32.31 -6.09
N SER A 324 -13.01 -32.90 -5.76
CA SER A 324 -14.11 -33.08 -6.74
C SER A 324 -14.66 -31.73 -7.24
N GLY A 325 -14.53 -30.70 -6.40
CA GLY A 325 -14.82 -29.31 -6.71
C GLY A 325 -14.38 -28.40 -5.57
N VAL A 326 -14.38 -27.09 -5.80
CA VAL A 326 -14.06 -26.07 -4.82
C VAL A 326 -15.22 -25.08 -4.71
N VAL A 327 -15.64 -24.82 -3.47
CA VAL A 327 -16.49 -23.68 -3.13
C VAL A 327 -15.62 -22.59 -2.52
N VAL A 328 -15.50 -21.46 -3.21
CA VAL A 328 -14.83 -20.27 -2.68
C VAL A 328 -15.83 -19.41 -1.92
N VAL A 329 -15.51 -19.06 -0.68
CA VAL A 329 -16.40 -18.33 0.22
C VAL A 329 -15.80 -16.96 0.54
N PRO A 330 -16.35 -15.84 0.03
CA PRO A 330 -15.84 -14.49 0.28
C PRO A 330 -16.17 -14.01 1.71
N ILE A 331 -15.65 -14.70 2.73
CA ILE A 331 -16.00 -14.50 4.15
C ILE A 331 -15.62 -13.13 4.67
N GLY A 332 -14.56 -12.51 4.13
CA GLY A 332 -14.13 -11.16 4.52
C GLY A 332 -15.06 -10.04 4.09
N PHE A 333 -16.09 -10.35 3.30
CA PHE A 333 -16.86 -9.37 2.54
C PHE A 333 -18.36 -9.52 2.74
N ILE A 334 -19.02 -8.40 3.02
CA ILE A 334 -20.48 -8.39 3.08
C ILE A 334 -21.09 -8.07 1.72
N CYS A 335 -20.38 -7.36 0.86
CA CYS A 335 -20.84 -6.92 -0.45
C CYS A 335 -19.85 -7.32 -1.55
N ASP A 336 -20.38 -7.74 -2.68
CA ASP A 336 -19.60 -7.83 -3.91
C ASP A 336 -19.06 -6.44 -4.28
N HIS A 337 -17.80 -6.41 -4.65
CA HIS A 337 -17.07 -5.24 -5.13
C HIS A 337 -15.98 -5.73 -6.08
N MET A 338 -15.24 -4.79 -6.65
CA MET A 338 -14.36 -5.08 -7.78
C MET A 338 -13.30 -6.13 -7.51
N GLU A 339 -12.71 -6.13 -6.32
CA GLU A 339 -11.71 -7.11 -5.91
C GLU A 339 -12.32 -8.51 -5.77
N VAL A 340 -13.51 -8.65 -5.18
CA VAL A 340 -14.22 -9.95 -5.15
C VAL A 340 -14.56 -10.46 -6.54
N VAL A 341 -15.12 -9.61 -7.40
CA VAL A 341 -15.59 -10.06 -8.73
C VAL A 341 -14.41 -10.30 -9.68
N TYR A 342 -13.35 -9.50 -9.59
CA TYR A 342 -12.16 -9.73 -10.42
C TYR A 342 -11.36 -10.92 -9.90
N ASP A 343 -10.92 -10.90 -8.64
CA ASP A 343 -10.02 -11.93 -8.11
C ASP A 343 -10.70 -13.30 -8.04
N LEU A 344 -11.99 -13.37 -7.68
CA LEU A 344 -12.68 -14.64 -7.48
C LEU A 344 -13.44 -15.10 -8.73
N ASP A 345 -14.24 -14.23 -9.36
CA ASP A 345 -15.05 -14.62 -10.52
C ASP A 345 -14.28 -14.61 -11.85
N THR A 346 -13.10 -13.97 -11.89
CA THR A 346 -12.21 -13.99 -13.05
C THR A 346 -10.96 -14.82 -12.76
N GLU A 347 -10.03 -14.35 -11.92
CA GLU A 347 -8.70 -14.97 -11.80
C GLU A 347 -8.74 -16.36 -11.16
N ALA A 348 -9.33 -16.50 -9.97
CA ALA A 348 -9.42 -17.79 -9.28
C ALA A 348 -10.24 -18.82 -10.08
N LYS A 349 -11.30 -18.37 -10.76
CA LYS A 349 -12.12 -19.22 -11.63
C LYS A 349 -11.36 -19.68 -12.88
N GLU A 350 -10.54 -18.81 -13.48
CA GLU A 350 -9.64 -19.16 -14.59
C GLU A 350 -8.56 -20.15 -14.12
N THR A 351 -7.97 -19.93 -12.95
CA THR A 351 -7.02 -20.87 -12.31
C THR A 351 -7.65 -22.24 -12.06
N ALA A 352 -8.84 -22.29 -11.43
CA ALA A 352 -9.55 -23.55 -11.21
C ALA A 352 -9.91 -24.25 -12.53
N SER A 353 -10.28 -23.50 -13.58
CA SER A 353 -10.56 -24.06 -14.90
C SER A 353 -9.31 -24.68 -15.53
N ARG A 354 -8.15 -24.01 -15.45
CA ARG A 354 -6.85 -24.54 -15.90
C ARG A 354 -6.44 -25.81 -15.15
N LEU A 355 -6.79 -25.89 -13.86
CA LEU A 355 -6.52 -27.04 -12.99
C LEU A 355 -7.58 -28.14 -13.11
N CYS A 356 -8.61 -27.95 -13.95
CA CYS A 356 -9.71 -28.88 -14.16
C CYS A 356 -10.48 -29.19 -12.86
N ILE A 357 -10.67 -28.17 -12.01
CA ILE A 357 -11.45 -28.23 -10.78
C ILE A 357 -12.79 -27.52 -10.99
N PRO A 358 -13.94 -28.19 -10.81
CA PRO A 358 -15.24 -27.54 -10.76
C PRO A 358 -15.27 -26.45 -9.68
N TYR A 359 -15.59 -25.22 -10.10
CA TYR A 359 -15.53 -24.04 -9.24
C TYR A 359 -16.92 -23.42 -9.06
N GLU A 360 -17.24 -23.04 -7.83
CA GLU A 360 -18.39 -22.19 -7.49
C GLU A 360 -18.00 -21.18 -6.42
N ARG A 361 -18.46 -19.94 -6.54
CA ARG A 361 -18.31 -18.92 -5.49
C ARG A 361 -19.61 -18.81 -4.71
N ALA A 362 -19.52 -18.76 -3.38
CA ALA A 362 -20.66 -18.41 -2.53
C ALA A 362 -20.98 -16.92 -2.62
N ASP A 363 -22.26 -16.57 -2.58
CA ASP A 363 -22.71 -15.17 -2.54
C ASP A 363 -22.18 -14.47 -1.27
N THR A 364 -21.89 -13.17 -1.37
CA THR A 364 -21.68 -12.33 -0.18
C THR A 364 -22.99 -12.14 0.60
N VAL A 365 -22.90 -11.89 1.91
CA VAL A 365 -24.07 -11.93 2.82
C VAL A 365 -25.04 -10.74 2.72
N SER A 366 -24.67 -9.67 1.99
CA SER A 366 -25.27 -8.32 2.08
C SER A 366 -26.78 -8.24 2.26
N THR A 367 -27.55 -8.96 1.45
CA THR A 367 -29.03 -8.86 1.44
C THR A 367 -29.71 -10.08 2.03
N ASP A 368 -28.98 -10.91 2.78
CA ASP A 368 -29.58 -12.03 3.50
C ASP A 368 -30.43 -11.49 4.66
N PRO A 369 -31.72 -11.88 4.78
CA PRO A 369 -32.62 -11.36 5.81
C PRO A 369 -32.11 -11.58 7.24
N ASP A 370 -31.45 -12.70 7.52
CA ASP A 370 -30.94 -13.00 8.86
C ASP A 370 -29.73 -12.10 9.17
N PHE A 371 -28.88 -11.84 8.18
CA PHE A 371 -27.78 -10.90 8.30
C PHE A 371 -28.28 -9.47 8.56
N VAL A 372 -29.23 -8.97 7.74
CA VAL A 372 -29.84 -7.65 7.93
C VAL A 372 -30.49 -7.51 9.30
N ALA A 373 -31.22 -8.55 9.75
CA ALA A 373 -31.79 -8.58 11.09
C ALA A 373 -30.72 -8.46 12.20
N SER A 374 -29.57 -9.15 12.05
CA SER A 374 -28.46 -9.01 12.99
C SER A 374 -27.76 -7.65 12.95
N LEU A 375 -27.72 -6.97 11.80
CA LEU A 375 -27.24 -5.59 11.75
C LEU A 375 -28.16 -4.65 12.55
N VAL A 376 -29.48 -4.85 12.46
CA VAL A 376 -30.44 -4.09 13.28
C VAL A 376 -30.34 -4.46 14.76
N ASP A 377 -30.08 -5.73 15.10
CA ASP A 377 -29.76 -6.12 16.49
C ASP A 377 -28.56 -5.32 17.02
N VAL A 378 -27.48 -5.20 16.24
CA VAL A 378 -26.27 -4.46 16.63
C VAL A 378 -26.53 -2.94 16.77
N LEU A 379 -27.41 -2.38 15.94
CA LEU A 379 -27.86 -0.99 16.07
C LEU A 379 -28.69 -0.77 17.35
N GLU A 380 -29.61 -1.70 17.64
CA GLU A 380 -30.42 -1.69 18.88
C GLU A 380 -29.57 -1.90 20.13
N GLU A 381 -28.57 -2.78 20.07
CA GLU A 381 -27.55 -2.99 21.11
C GLU A 381 -26.87 -1.65 21.42
N ARG A 382 -26.37 -0.94 20.41
CA ARG A 382 -25.68 0.34 20.62
C ARG A 382 -26.64 1.44 21.11
N ALA A 383 -27.90 1.42 20.69
CA ALA A 383 -28.93 2.33 21.21
C ALA A 383 -29.27 2.06 22.67
N ALA A 384 -29.36 0.79 23.08
CA ALA A 384 -29.59 0.40 24.48
C ALA A 384 -28.43 0.85 25.38
N GLN A 385 -27.19 0.59 24.96
CA GLN A 385 -26.01 1.11 25.66
C GLN A 385 -26.07 2.63 25.81
N ALA A 386 -26.50 3.34 24.76
CA ALA A 386 -26.58 4.80 24.80
C ALA A 386 -27.64 5.35 25.76
N ARG A 387 -28.60 4.52 26.19
CA ARG A 387 -29.58 4.83 27.23
C ARG A 387 -29.12 4.40 28.62
N GLY A 388 -27.88 3.93 28.78
CA GLY A 388 -27.35 3.39 30.03
C GLY A 388 -27.82 1.98 30.35
N GLU A 389 -28.37 1.26 29.38
CA GLU A 389 -28.78 -0.14 29.54
C GLU A 389 -27.59 -1.09 29.31
N THR A 390 -27.68 -2.32 29.81
CA THR A 390 -26.68 -3.37 29.60
C THR A 390 -27.23 -4.47 28.68
N PRO A 391 -27.27 -4.26 27.35
CA PRO A 391 -27.86 -5.22 26.43
C PRO A 391 -27.00 -6.49 26.33
N VAL A 392 -27.67 -7.62 26.06
CA VAL A 392 -26.99 -8.87 25.71
C VAL A 392 -26.43 -8.72 24.29
N ARG A 393 -25.11 -8.64 24.18
CA ARG A 393 -24.40 -8.56 22.91
C ARG A 393 -24.16 -9.97 22.36
N ARG A 394 -24.99 -10.39 21.40
CA ARG A 394 -24.97 -11.78 20.93
C ARG A 394 -23.82 -12.03 19.96
N THR A 395 -23.07 -13.10 20.20
CA THR A 395 -22.04 -13.61 19.30
C THR A 395 -22.07 -15.14 19.25
N VAL A 396 -21.61 -15.73 18.15
CA VAL A 396 -21.58 -17.20 17.95
C VAL A 396 -20.19 -17.82 18.09
N THR A 397 -19.14 -17.01 18.08
CA THR A 397 -17.76 -17.49 17.96
C THR A 397 -17.12 -17.88 19.29
N GLY A 398 -17.81 -17.68 20.42
CA GLY A 398 -17.24 -17.88 21.76
C GLY A 398 -16.17 -16.85 22.15
N MET A 399 -15.66 -16.08 21.20
CA MET A 399 -14.67 -15.03 21.43
C MET A 399 -15.30 -13.78 22.03
N GLY A 400 -16.63 -13.66 22.03
CA GLY A 400 -17.40 -12.53 22.58
C GLY A 400 -17.38 -11.26 21.69
N PRO A 401 -18.05 -10.17 22.14
CA PRO A 401 -18.31 -9.00 21.32
C PRO A 401 -17.25 -7.90 21.48
N PHE A 402 -16.71 -7.44 20.35
CA PHE A 402 -15.74 -6.34 20.34
C PHE A 402 -16.27 -5.09 21.04
N HIS A 403 -15.35 -4.26 21.54
CA HIS A 403 -15.65 -2.94 22.06
C HIS A 403 -16.34 -2.07 20.99
N THR A 404 -17.21 -1.15 21.42
CA THR A 404 -17.83 -0.15 20.53
C THR A 404 -16.92 1.07 20.33
N VAL A 405 -16.02 1.32 21.29
CA VAL A 405 -14.95 2.32 21.16
C VAL A 405 -13.60 1.67 21.28
N CYS A 406 -12.75 1.90 20.27
CA CYS A 406 -11.44 1.29 20.18
C CYS A 406 -10.46 1.88 21.19
N PRO A 407 -9.80 1.04 22.00
CA PRO A 407 -8.62 1.42 22.76
C PRO A 407 -7.54 2.06 21.86
N PRO A 408 -6.66 2.92 22.41
CA PRO A 408 -5.62 3.59 21.63
C PRO A 408 -4.67 2.62 20.90
N ASP A 409 -4.48 1.43 21.46
CA ASP A 409 -3.67 0.33 20.97
C ASP A 409 -4.39 -0.67 20.06
N CYS A 410 -5.71 -0.59 19.94
CA CYS A 410 -6.44 -1.45 19.03
C CYS A 410 -6.28 -1.01 17.56
N CYS A 411 -5.93 -1.98 16.70
CA CYS A 411 -5.91 -1.85 15.25
C CYS A 411 -5.01 -0.69 14.78
N ARG A 412 -3.79 -0.59 15.32
CA ARG A 412 -2.87 0.50 14.96
C ARG A 412 -2.44 0.37 13.50
N ALA A 413 -2.11 1.52 12.90
CA ALA A 413 -1.40 1.50 11.63
C ALA A 413 -0.09 0.72 11.84
N PRO A 414 0.29 -0.17 10.90
CA PRO A 414 1.57 -0.86 10.99
C PRO A 414 2.68 0.19 11.14
N ALA A 415 3.45 0.08 12.22
CA ALA A 415 4.60 0.92 12.42
C ALA A 415 5.57 0.73 11.24
N PRO A 416 6.28 1.79 10.79
CA PRO A 416 7.52 1.58 10.05
C PRO A 416 8.39 0.60 10.86
N PRO A 417 9.16 -0.30 10.24
CA PRO A 417 9.96 -1.26 10.98
C PRO A 417 10.85 -0.52 11.97
N HIS A 418 10.46 -0.51 13.25
CA HIS A 418 11.21 0.12 14.32
C HIS A 418 12.19 -0.92 14.85
N LEU A 419 13.46 -0.51 14.86
CA LEU A 419 14.56 -1.06 15.65
C LEU A 419 14.06 -1.50 17.03
N SER A 420 14.24 -2.78 17.35
CA SER A 420 13.89 -3.34 18.65
C SER A 420 14.75 -2.72 19.76
N GLY A 421 14.15 -1.84 20.56
CA GLY A 421 14.68 -1.39 21.85
C GLY A 421 13.69 -1.74 22.97
N SER A 422 14.18 -2.40 24.02
CA SER A 422 13.41 -2.87 25.19
C SER A 422 12.56 -1.79 25.90
N PRO A 423 11.49 -2.17 26.63
CA PRO A 423 10.49 -1.24 27.13
C PRO A 423 10.96 -0.48 28.37
N ALA A 424 10.93 0.85 28.32
CA ALA A 424 11.03 1.70 29.50
C ALA A 424 9.63 2.18 29.91
N ARG A 425 9.21 1.80 31.12
CA ARG A 425 8.05 2.33 31.85
C ARG A 425 8.04 3.87 31.81
N ALA A 426 6.98 4.47 31.24
CA ALA A 426 6.66 5.87 31.47
C ALA A 426 5.38 5.93 32.30
N ALA A 427 5.55 6.24 33.59
CA ALA A 427 4.49 6.52 34.53
C ALA A 427 3.79 7.85 34.18
N GLU A 428 2.48 7.86 34.40
CA GLU A 428 1.60 9.02 34.42
C GLU A 428 2.22 10.20 35.19
N LYS A 429 2.15 11.40 34.60
CA LYS A 429 2.04 12.64 35.37
C LYS A 429 1.09 13.60 34.65
N ALA A 430 -0.11 13.69 35.21
CA ALA A 430 -1.04 14.78 35.02
C ALA A 430 -0.38 16.14 35.32
N ILE A 431 -0.59 17.11 34.44
CA ILE A 431 -0.34 18.53 34.73
C ILE A 431 -1.70 19.17 34.96
N GLN A 432 -1.96 19.47 36.23
CA GLN A 432 -3.03 20.37 36.68
C GLN A 432 -2.72 21.79 36.19
N ILE A 433 -3.70 22.43 35.56
CA ILE A 433 -3.71 23.89 35.37
C ILE A 433 -4.46 24.48 36.56
N GLN A 434 -3.76 25.25 37.40
CA GLN A 434 -4.37 26.15 38.38
C GLN A 434 -4.48 27.54 37.77
N GLU A 435 -5.68 28.10 37.83
CA GLU A 435 -5.95 29.54 37.70
C GLU A 435 -5.32 30.30 38.87
N GLU A 436 -4.74 31.48 38.62
CA GLU A 436 -5.00 32.70 39.42
C GLU A 436 -4.43 33.97 38.75
N ASP A 437 -4.99 35.09 39.19
CA ASP A 437 -5.28 36.35 38.52
C ASP A 437 -4.21 37.45 38.76
N MET A 438 -4.30 38.56 37.98
CA MET A 438 -4.10 39.99 38.36
C MET A 438 -3.26 40.89 37.41
N THR A 439 -3.99 41.77 36.70
CA THR A 439 -3.83 43.25 36.57
C THR A 439 -2.68 43.94 35.76
N THR A 440 -3.04 44.42 34.55
CA THR A 440 -2.92 45.78 33.88
C THR A 440 -1.71 46.73 34.10
N PRO A 441 -1.52 47.81 33.26
CA PRO A 441 -1.49 47.93 31.78
C PRO A 441 -0.31 48.82 31.26
N ASN A 442 0.07 48.77 29.96
CA ASN A 442 0.55 49.98 29.24
C ASN A 442 0.75 49.87 27.71
N THR A 443 0.05 50.77 27.01
CA THR A 443 0.41 51.59 25.82
C THR A 443 1.07 51.01 24.55
N HIS A 444 0.27 51.05 23.48
CA HIS A 444 0.51 51.13 22.02
C HIS A 444 1.64 52.11 21.55
N PRO A 445 2.19 52.04 20.30
CA PRO A 445 1.37 52.06 19.07
C PRO A 445 1.86 51.38 17.76
N THR A 446 0.84 50.97 16.99
CA THR A 446 0.62 51.02 15.52
C THR A 446 1.75 50.69 14.53
N GLY A 447 1.50 49.66 13.71
CA GLY A 447 2.05 49.48 12.36
C GLY A 447 1.09 48.63 11.52
N THR A 448 0.53 49.23 10.47
CA THR A 448 -0.53 48.75 9.58
C THR A 448 -0.04 47.81 8.48
N HIS A 449 -0.74 46.71 8.20
CA HIS A 449 -0.84 46.12 6.86
C HIS A 449 -2.26 45.57 6.58
N PRO A 450 -2.74 45.63 5.32
CA PRO A 450 -4.16 45.63 5.00
C PRO A 450 -4.72 44.24 4.68
N THR A 451 -5.97 44.08 5.08
CA THR A 451 -6.93 43.03 4.72
C THR A 451 -7.29 43.07 3.22
N VAL A 452 -7.36 41.89 2.59
CA VAL A 452 -8.03 41.68 1.30
C VAL A 452 -9.24 40.77 1.54
N PRO A 453 -10.45 41.14 1.09
CA PRO A 453 -11.68 40.44 1.43
C PRO A 453 -11.91 39.17 0.58
N HIS A 454 -12.41 38.13 1.25
CA HIS A 454 -12.96 36.92 0.62
C HIS A 454 -14.07 37.28 -0.37
N ARG A 455 -13.95 36.80 -1.61
CA ARG A 455 -15.05 36.78 -2.59
C ARG A 455 -15.74 35.42 -2.55
N THR A 456 -17.03 35.49 -2.23
CA THR A 456 -18.07 34.50 -2.46
C THR A 456 -18.13 34.06 -3.92
N ALA A 457 -18.23 32.75 -4.16
CA ALA A 457 -18.43 32.18 -5.49
C ALA A 457 -19.85 32.46 -5.99
N VAL A 458 -19.96 32.96 -7.22
CA VAL A 458 -21.20 33.18 -7.98
C VAL A 458 -21.35 32.04 -9.00
N PRO A 459 -22.57 31.55 -9.29
CA PRO A 459 -22.83 30.42 -10.19
C PRO A 459 -22.33 30.58 -11.64
N ALA A 460 -22.19 29.45 -12.32
CA ALA A 460 -21.43 29.23 -13.56
C ALA A 460 -22.14 29.64 -14.88
N ASP A 461 -22.93 30.70 -14.86
CA ASP A 461 -23.70 31.15 -16.03
C ASP A 461 -23.47 32.63 -16.33
N GLN A 462 -22.20 33.04 -16.53
CA GLN A 462 -21.81 34.29 -17.22
C GLN A 462 -20.27 34.50 -17.33
N ASN A 463 -19.55 33.66 -18.07
CA ASN A 463 -18.16 33.98 -18.48
C ASN A 463 -17.94 33.78 -20.00
N PRO A 464 -17.87 34.86 -20.81
CA PRO A 464 -17.87 34.78 -22.27
C PRO A 464 -16.47 34.56 -22.91
N GLN A 465 -15.49 33.98 -22.22
CA GLN A 465 -14.13 33.76 -22.77
C GLN A 465 -13.67 32.30 -22.83
N ASN A 466 -14.55 31.31 -22.71
CA ASN A 466 -14.17 29.91 -22.93
C ASN A 466 -15.32 29.08 -23.53
N PRO A 467 -15.48 29.04 -24.87
CA PRO A 467 -16.41 28.10 -25.49
C PRO A 467 -15.75 26.71 -25.51
N GLY A 468 -16.47 25.71 -25.03
CA GLY A 468 -16.01 24.32 -24.98
C GLY A 468 -15.50 23.81 -26.33
N TYR A 469 -14.50 22.93 -26.27
CA TYR A 469 -14.00 22.21 -27.42
C TYR A 469 -15.09 21.31 -28.02
N PRO A 470 -15.39 21.41 -29.33
CA PRO A 470 -16.35 20.55 -29.99
C PRO A 470 -15.73 19.20 -30.35
N ALA A 471 -16.57 18.17 -30.40
CA ALA A 471 -16.23 16.86 -30.91
C ALA A 471 -15.97 16.88 -32.43
N GLY A 472 -14.86 16.26 -32.86
CA GLY A 472 -14.63 15.81 -34.24
C GLY A 472 -13.35 16.31 -34.92
N VAL A 473 -12.83 15.47 -35.83
CA VAL A 473 -11.75 15.63 -36.85
C VAL A 473 -10.28 15.34 -36.34
N PRO A 474 -9.35 14.81 -37.18
CA PRO A 474 -9.01 13.37 -37.33
C PRO A 474 -7.50 13.06 -37.16
N ASP A 475 -7.14 11.77 -37.18
CA ASP A 475 -5.75 11.25 -37.19
C ASP A 475 -4.82 11.94 -38.22
N ARG A 476 -3.79 12.65 -37.73
CA ARG A 476 -2.49 12.83 -38.41
C ARG A 476 -1.37 13.00 -37.38
N PRO A 477 -0.39 12.07 -37.31
CA PRO A 477 0.78 12.23 -36.47
C PRO A 477 1.82 13.12 -37.17
N GLY A 478 2.35 14.09 -36.42
CA GLY A 478 3.53 14.87 -36.79
C GLY A 478 3.23 16.20 -37.44
N GLU A 479 3.08 17.26 -36.64
CA GLU A 479 3.46 18.65 -37.00
C GLU A 479 3.26 19.67 -35.86
N HIS A 480 3.48 19.32 -34.58
CA HIS A 480 3.44 20.33 -33.49
C HIS A 480 4.50 20.10 -32.39
N ALA A 481 5.68 19.60 -32.74
CA ALA A 481 6.83 19.51 -31.84
C ALA A 481 7.89 20.61 -32.10
N ALA A 482 7.50 21.71 -32.73
CA ALA A 482 8.31 22.92 -32.85
C ALA A 482 7.50 24.08 -32.30
N HIS A 483 8.05 24.81 -31.33
CA HIS A 483 7.45 25.93 -30.58
C HIS A 483 6.79 25.60 -29.23
N ALA A 484 7.54 24.98 -28.31
CA ALA A 484 7.39 25.25 -26.89
C ALA A 484 8.73 25.02 -26.16
N VAL A 485 9.75 25.81 -26.49
CA VAL A 485 10.92 25.94 -25.62
C VAL A 485 10.53 26.89 -24.50
N ALA A 486 10.21 26.34 -23.33
CA ALA A 486 10.10 27.13 -22.12
C ALA A 486 11.51 27.65 -21.76
N HIS A 487 11.74 28.94 -21.98
CA HIS A 487 12.96 29.61 -21.53
C HIS A 487 13.02 29.61 -20.00
N HIS A 488 13.77 28.68 -19.41
CA HIS A 488 14.31 28.86 -18.07
C HIS A 488 15.33 30.01 -18.10
N ARG A 489 14.99 31.12 -17.43
CA ARG A 489 15.91 32.23 -17.20
C ARG A 489 16.97 31.79 -16.18
N GLY A 490 18.14 31.41 -16.67
CA GLY A 490 19.34 31.15 -15.86
C GLY A 490 20.53 30.69 -16.70
N SER A 491 21.36 31.65 -17.11
CA SER A 491 22.63 31.52 -17.86
C SER A 491 22.54 31.12 -19.35
N GLU A 492 22.48 32.12 -20.23
CA GLU A 492 23.01 32.00 -21.59
C GLU A 492 24.55 31.92 -21.50
N ALA A 493 25.09 30.71 -21.40
CA ALA A 493 26.49 30.47 -21.77
C ALA A 493 26.53 30.16 -23.28
N PRO A 494 27.35 30.84 -24.09
CA PRO A 494 27.46 30.53 -25.52
C PRO A 494 27.95 29.09 -25.66
N ALA A 495 27.52 28.40 -26.73
CA ALA A 495 28.00 27.09 -27.13
C ALA A 495 29.53 27.12 -27.32
N ARG A 496 30.26 26.94 -26.23
CA ARG A 496 31.70 26.71 -26.22
C ARG A 496 31.85 25.25 -26.62
N PHE A 497 32.66 24.98 -27.64
CA PHE A 497 33.26 23.67 -27.81
C PHE A 497 33.80 23.26 -26.43
N HIS A 498 33.15 22.29 -25.77
CA HIS A 498 33.57 21.83 -24.47
C HIS A 498 34.96 21.22 -24.66
N ALA A 499 35.99 21.94 -24.20
CA ALA A 499 37.31 21.37 -24.04
C ALA A 499 37.16 20.14 -23.14
N ALA A 500 37.88 19.05 -23.45
CA ALA A 500 37.96 17.90 -22.59
C ALA A 500 38.33 18.36 -21.17
N ASP A 501 37.60 17.85 -20.18
CA ASP A 501 37.87 18.18 -18.78
C ASP A 501 39.30 17.73 -18.46
N PRO A 502 40.16 18.59 -17.90
CA PRO A 502 41.56 18.24 -17.63
C PRO A 502 41.73 17.08 -16.63
N ARG A 503 40.68 16.71 -15.89
CA ARG A 503 40.68 15.54 -15.00
C ARG A 503 40.53 14.21 -15.76
N ASP A 504 39.96 14.25 -16.96
CA ASP A 504 39.64 13.05 -17.73
C ASP A 504 40.85 12.60 -18.56
N GLN A 505 41.04 11.28 -18.67
CA GLN A 505 42.06 10.71 -19.54
C GLN A 505 41.64 10.88 -21.02
N THR A 506 42.61 11.18 -21.88
CA THR A 506 42.36 11.50 -23.29
C THR A 506 42.70 10.36 -24.25
N ASP A 507 43.56 9.42 -23.84
CA ASP A 507 44.00 8.27 -24.65
C ASP A 507 43.39 6.97 -24.10
N ILE A 508 42.09 6.75 -24.37
CA ILE A 508 41.36 5.53 -23.98
C ILE A 508 41.18 4.60 -25.19
N ASP A 509 41.62 3.35 -25.04
CA ASP A 509 41.35 2.29 -26.00
C ASP A 509 39.94 1.71 -25.75
N PHE A 510 38.97 2.13 -26.58
CA PHE A 510 37.58 1.67 -26.48
C PHE A 510 37.43 0.17 -26.74
N ASP A 511 38.29 -0.43 -27.56
CA ASP A 511 38.20 -1.85 -27.86
C ASP A 511 38.72 -2.65 -26.66
N GLU A 512 39.79 -2.20 -26.00
CA GLU A 512 40.26 -2.82 -24.76
C GLU A 512 39.20 -2.82 -23.65
N VAL A 513 38.47 -1.71 -23.47
CA VAL A 513 37.37 -1.62 -22.48
C VAL A 513 36.18 -2.51 -22.85
N ASN A 514 35.83 -2.60 -24.14
CA ASN A 514 34.71 -3.42 -24.59
C ASN A 514 35.00 -4.93 -24.58
N ASP A 515 36.27 -5.32 -24.66
CA ASP A 515 36.69 -6.73 -24.73
C ASP A 515 36.95 -7.35 -23.35
N LYS A 516 36.81 -6.57 -22.27
CA LYS A 516 36.89 -7.03 -20.88
C LYS A 516 35.51 -7.05 -20.20
N GLN A 517 35.41 -7.84 -19.13
CA GLN A 517 34.26 -7.81 -18.24
C GLN A 517 34.55 -6.77 -17.16
N HIS A 518 33.75 -5.71 -17.10
CA HIS A 518 33.87 -4.67 -16.09
C HIS A 518 32.59 -4.62 -15.25
N TYR A 519 32.72 -4.66 -13.94
CA TYR A 519 31.59 -4.63 -13.02
C TYR A 519 31.63 -3.36 -12.15
N ALA A 520 30.44 -2.91 -11.76
CA ALA A 520 30.27 -1.89 -10.74
C ALA A 520 29.26 -2.35 -9.69
N LEU A 521 29.49 -2.02 -8.43
CA LEU A 521 28.56 -2.23 -7.34
C LEU A 521 28.21 -0.89 -6.71
N TYR A 522 26.92 -0.58 -6.68
CA TYR A 522 26.35 0.57 -5.99
C TYR A 522 25.64 0.06 -4.75
N SER A 523 25.98 0.58 -3.57
CA SER A 523 25.36 0.16 -2.31
C SER A 523 25.05 1.35 -1.42
N ALA A 524 23.78 1.49 -1.05
CA ALA A 524 23.29 2.52 -0.14
C ALA A 524 23.03 1.93 1.25
N PHE A 525 23.33 2.71 2.28
CA PHE A 525 23.22 2.36 3.69
C PHE A 525 22.55 3.46 4.49
N SER A 526 21.80 3.09 5.52
CA SER A 526 21.30 3.99 6.57
C SER A 526 22.16 3.86 7.82
N LEU A 527 22.26 4.94 8.59
CA LEU A 527 22.91 4.94 9.89
C LEU A 527 21.92 4.44 10.97
N ALA A 528 22.19 3.26 11.52
CA ALA A 528 21.34 2.60 12.50
C ALA A 528 21.57 3.11 13.94
N ASP A 529 22.78 3.60 14.24
CA ASP A 529 23.17 4.11 15.54
C ASP A 529 24.11 5.31 15.40
N SER A 530 24.19 6.15 16.44
CA SER A 530 25.00 7.37 16.39
C SER A 530 26.49 7.04 16.38
N LEU A 531 27.27 7.87 15.67
CA LEU A 531 28.73 7.74 15.67
C LEU A 531 29.31 8.20 17.02
N PRO A 532 30.51 7.70 17.41
CA PRO A 532 31.18 8.16 18.62
C PRO A 532 31.36 9.68 18.65
N ALA A 533 30.98 10.32 19.76
CA ALA A 533 31.18 11.77 19.94
C ALA A 533 32.65 12.18 20.00
N ASN A 534 33.55 11.29 20.43
CA ASN A 534 34.99 11.55 20.45
C ASN A 534 35.57 11.52 19.02
N ASP A 535 36.24 12.61 18.63
CA ASP A 535 36.77 12.79 17.27
C ASP A 535 37.89 11.78 16.92
N ASP A 536 38.77 11.46 17.87
CA ASP A 536 39.87 10.50 17.65
C ASP A 536 39.36 9.05 17.54
N GLU A 537 38.30 8.72 18.27
CA GLU A 537 37.64 7.41 18.18
C GLU A 537 36.90 7.24 16.86
N ARG A 538 36.09 8.24 16.48
CA ARG A 538 35.36 8.24 15.20
C ARG A 538 36.33 8.24 14.01
N GLY A 539 37.42 9.02 14.09
CA GLY A 539 38.46 9.06 13.07
C GLY A 539 39.11 7.69 12.86
N ARG A 540 39.53 7.02 13.94
CA ARG A 540 40.09 5.65 13.87
C ARG A 540 39.09 4.64 13.33
N MET A 541 37.83 4.67 13.80
CA MET A 541 36.76 3.80 13.33
C MET A 541 36.55 3.89 11.81
N VAL A 542 36.57 5.11 11.27
CA VAL A 542 36.44 5.38 9.83
C VAL A 542 37.68 4.92 9.07
N GLU A 543 38.88 5.27 9.54
CA GLU A 543 40.15 4.93 8.90
C GLU A 543 40.38 3.42 8.83
N GLU A 544 40.24 2.72 9.96
CA GLU A 544 40.38 1.26 10.03
C GLU A 544 39.36 0.54 9.15
N SER A 545 38.11 1.05 9.10
CA SER A 545 37.07 0.50 8.23
C SER A 545 37.41 0.69 6.76
N LEU A 546 37.89 1.88 6.39
CA LEU A 546 38.25 2.20 5.01
C LEU A 546 39.44 1.36 4.54
N ASP A 547 40.46 1.21 5.37
CA ASP A 547 41.62 0.37 5.05
C ASP A 547 41.25 -1.10 4.96
N TYR A 548 40.33 -1.57 5.81
CA TYR A 548 39.82 -2.93 5.72
C TYR A 548 39.05 -3.20 4.42
N VAL A 549 38.25 -2.23 3.95
CA VAL A 549 37.56 -2.32 2.64
C VAL A 549 38.56 -2.27 1.48
N ARG A 550 39.55 -1.37 1.52
CA ARG A 550 40.59 -1.26 0.48
C ARG A 550 41.38 -2.55 0.30
N ALA A 551 41.53 -3.36 1.35
CA ALA A 551 42.20 -4.65 1.27
C ALA A 551 41.45 -5.70 0.41
N SER A 552 40.22 -5.43 -0.03
CA SER A 552 39.53 -6.25 -1.06
C SER A 552 40.21 -6.16 -2.43
N GLY A 553 40.85 -5.03 -2.74
CA GLY A 553 41.37 -4.72 -4.07
C GLY A 553 40.41 -3.94 -4.98
N ALA A 554 39.13 -3.82 -4.61
CA ALA A 554 38.15 -3.07 -5.39
C ALA A 554 38.52 -1.57 -5.46
N GLU A 555 38.37 -0.95 -6.63
CA GLU A 555 38.46 0.50 -6.76
C GLU A 555 37.23 1.15 -6.12
N ILE A 556 37.43 2.06 -5.18
CA ILE A 556 36.36 2.88 -4.62
C ILE A 556 36.23 4.14 -5.47
N ARG A 557 35.22 4.20 -6.34
CA ARG A 557 34.97 5.39 -7.18
C ARG A 557 34.59 6.60 -6.32
N GLY A 558 33.74 6.38 -5.32
CA GLY A 558 33.35 7.42 -4.38
C GLY A 558 32.45 6.97 -3.25
N PHE A 559 32.43 7.81 -2.22
CA PHE A 559 31.41 7.86 -1.18
C PHE A 559 30.54 9.10 -1.42
N TYR A 560 29.24 8.97 -1.21
CA TYR A 560 28.29 10.04 -1.46
C TYR A 560 27.34 10.16 -0.26
N ASP A 561 27.14 11.38 0.20
CA ASP A 561 26.19 11.71 1.26
C ASP A 561 24.80 11.81 0.64
N VAL A 562 23.95 10.81 0.83
CA VAL A 562 22.60 10.80 0.24
C VAL A 562 21.52 11.19 1.26
N SER A 563 21.94 11.53 2.48
CA SER A 563 21.05 11.99 3.53
C SER A 563 20.33 13.28 3.11
N GLY A 564 19.05 13.40 3.49
CA GLY A 564 18.20 14.55 3.15
C GLY A 564 17.68 14.60 1.71
N PHE A 565 18.30 13.88 0.76
CA PHE A 565 17.71 13.60 -0.56
C PHE A 565 16.79 12.40 -0.53
N ARG A 566 17.08 11.45 0.38
CA ARG A 566 16.31 10.24 0.60
C ARG A 566 16.19 9.97 2.09
N ALA A 567 14.98 9.69 2.57
CA ALA A 567 14.71 9.61 4.01
C ALA A 567 15.29 8.34 4.65
N GLU A 568 15.44 7.29 3.85
CA GLU A 568 15.85 5.96 4.29
C GLU A 568 17.33 5.63 4.05
N ALA A 569 18.15 6.56 3.53
CA ALA A 569 19.56 6.29 3.24
C ALA A 569 20.45 7.50 3.54
N ASP A 570 21.65 7.23 4.06
CA ASP A 570 22.61 8.26 4.49
C ASP A 570 23.92 8.20 3.69
N LEU A 571 24.37 7.00 3.33
CA LEU A 571 25.64 6.78 2.62
C LEU A 571 25.43 5.93 1.37
N LEU A 572 25.92 6.40 0.22
CA LEU A 572 26.08 5.58 -0.98
C LEU A 572 27.57 5.33 -1.24
N VAL A 573 27.94 4.08 -1.52
CA VAL A 573 29.28 3.67 -1.94
C VAL A 573 29.21 3.09 -3.34
N TRP A 574 30.19 3.45 -4.17
CA TRP A 574 30.32 2.95 -5.55
C TRP A 574 31.70 2.32 -5.76
N TRP A 575 31.73 1.02 -6.03
CA TRP A 575 32.94 0.24 -6.31
C TRP A 575 33.02 -0.24 -7.77
N LEU A 576 34.24 -0.43 -8.27
CA LEU A 576 34.56 -0.93 -9.61
C LEU A 576 35.62 -2.05 -9.54
N ASP A 577 35.45 -3.12 -10.32
CA ASP A 577 36.43 -4.20 -10.52
C ASP A 577 36.04 -5.07 -11.74
N ASP A 578 36.98 -5.85 -12.28
CA ASP A 578 36.72 -6.79 -13.37
C ASP A 578 36.15 -8.14 -12.86
N ASP A 579 36.27 -8.42 -11.55
CA ASP A 579 35.73 -9.60 -10.88
C ASP A 579 34.61 -9.22 -9.88
N PRO A 580 33.36 -9.66 -10.09
CA PRO A 580 32.25 -9.32 -9.19
C PRO A 580 32.43 -9.88 -7.78
N ARG A 581 33.28 -10.89 -7.59
CA ARG A 581 33.60 -11.44 -6.26
C ARG A 581 34.46 -10.49 -5.44
N VAL A 582 35.32 -9.70 -6.08
CA VAL A 582 36.11 -8.65 -5.42
C VAL A 582 35.18 -7.54 -4.91
N LEU A 583 34.16 -7.18 -5.70
CA LEU A 583 33.13 -6.23 -5.28
C LEU A 583 32.29 -6.75 -4.11
N GLN A 584 31.89 -8.02 -4.13
CA GLN A 584 31.20 -8.64 -2.99
C GLN A 584 32.08 -8.69 -1.75
N ASP A 585 33.38 -8.98 -1.88
CA ASP A 585 34.33 -8.94 -0.77
C ASP A 585 34.45 -7.53 -0.18
N ALA A 586 34.53 -6.49 -1.02
CA ALA A 586 34.51 -5.09 -0.58
C ALA A 586 33.25 -4.74 0.23
N TYR A 587 32.07 -5.15 -0.26
CA TYR A 587 30.80 -4.98 0.43
C TYR A 587 30.78 -5.70 1.79
N HIS A 588 31.17 -6.99 1.82
CA HIS A 588 31.22 -7.77 3.07
C HIS A 588 32.21 -7.20 4.07
N ARG A 589 33.37 -6.71 3.62
CA ARG A 589 34.34 -6.03 4.48
C ARG A 589 33.79 -4.74 5.07
N LEU A 590 33.04 -3.96 4.29
CA LEU A 590 32.36 -2.78 4.83
C LEU A 590 31.35 -3.21 5.89
N ARG A 591 30.49 -4.21 5.63
CA ARG A 591 29.53 -4.74 6.61
C ARG A 591 30.19 -5.28 7.88
N ALA A 592 31.37 -5.88 7.75
CA ALA A 592 32.11 -6.49 8.85
C ALA A 592 33.02 -5.50 9.60
N SER A 593 33.22 -4.29 9.09
CA SER A 593 34.08 -3.28 9.72
C SER A 593 33.43 -2.69 10.98
N ALA A 594 34.19 -1.90 11.75
CA ALA A 594 33.63 -1.17 12.88
C ALA A 594 32.50 -0.24 12.43
N LEU A 595 32.69 0.51 11.34
CA LEU A 595 31.65 1.34 10.73
C LEU A 595 30.46 0.53 10.22
N GLY A 596 30.70 -0.63 9.61
CA GLY A 596 29.64 -1.51 9.10
C GLY A 596 28.61 -1.96 10.13
N LYS A 597 29.00 -2.09 11.39
CA LYS A 597 28.12 -2.56 12.47
C LYS A 597 26.99 -1.59 12.82
N ILE A 598 27.16 -0.31 12.48
CA ILE A 598 26.17 0.75 12.72
C ILE A 598 25.56 1.27 11.41
N LEU A 599 25.91 0.66 10.29
CA LEU A 599 25.25 0.88 9.02
C LEU A 599 24.24 -0.26 8.81
N ASP A 600 23.10 0.04 8.23
CA ASP A 600 22.15 -0.97 7.74
C ASP A 600 22.05 -0.86 6.21
N PRO A 601 22.06 -1.98 5.48
CA PRO A 601 21.96 -1.96 4.03
C PRO A 601 20.54 -1.60 3.60
N VAL A 602 20.42 -0.63 2.69
CA VAL A 602 19.14 -0.10 2.20
C VAL A 602 18.86 -0.59 0.79
N TRP A 603 19.88 -0.54 -0.07
CA TRP A 603 19.77 -0.94 -1.47
C TRP A 603 21.14 -1.30 -2.01
N SER A 604 21.20 -2.25 -2.93
CA SER A 604 22.41 -2.54 -3.69
C SER A 604 22.07 -3.01 -5.09
N CYS A 605 22.84 -2.60 -6.08
CA CYS A 605 22.71 -3.07 -7.45
C CYS A 605 24.08 -3.27 -8.07
N MET A 606 24.32 -4.47 -8.60
CA MET A 606 25.49 -4.78 -9.39
C MET A 606 25.18 -4.57 -10.88
N GLY A 607 26.11 -3.97 -11.60
CA GLY A 607 26.01 -3.77 -13.05
C GLY A 607 27.24 -4.33 -13.77
N LEU A 608 27.04 -4.83 -14.98
CA LEU A 608 28.05 -5.29 -15.92
C LEU A 608 28.11 -4.34 -17.13
N HIS A 609 29.32 -3.95 -17.53
CA HIS A 609 29.53 -3.30 -18.83
C HIS A 609 29.20 -4.28 -19.96
N THR A 610 28.23 -3.92 -20.78
CA THR A 610 27.92 -4.61 -22.03
C THR A 610 28.10 -3.61 -23.17
N PRO A 611 28.88 -3.93 -24.22
CA PRO A 611 29.09 -3.01 -25.34
C PRO A 611 27.76 -2.51 -25.91
N ALA A 612 27.66 -1.18 -26.08
CA ALA A 612 26.41 -0.55 -26.49
C ALA A 612 25.94 -1.03 -27.88
N GLU A 613 24.66 -1.37 -27.98
CA GLU A 613 24.04 -2.00 -29.16
C GLU A 613 24.26 -1.21 -30.47
N PHE A 614 24.16 0.12 -30.40
CA PHE A 614 24.15 0.98 -31.61
C PHE A 614 25.45 1.77 -31.82
N ASN A 615 26.32 1.86 -30.82
CA ASN A 615 27.56 2.64 -30.90
C ASN A 615 28.62 2.08 -29.95
N ARG A 616 29.51 1.24 -30.46
CA ARG A 616 30.61 0.63 -29.66
C ARG A 616 31.56 1.66 -29.03
N ARG A 617 31.61 2.90 -29.52
CA ARG A 617 32.41 3.97 -28.91
C ARG A 617 31.73 4.61 -27.69
N HIS A 618 30.46 4.28 -27.43
CA HIS A 618 29.75 4.70 -26.23
C HIS A 618 30.02 3.70 -25.10
N ILE A 619 31.04 4.00 -24.31
CA ILE A 619 31.41 3.25 -23.11
C ILE A 619 30.96 4.01 -21.85
N PRO A 620 30.64 3.33 -20.74
CA PRO A 620 30.32 3.97 -19.47
C PRO A 620 31.46 4.88 -18.99
N ALA A 621 31.12 6.09 -18.55
CA ALA A 621 32.12 7.06 -18.10
C ALA A 621 33.04 6.50 -17.01
N CYS A 622 32.52 5.66 -16.12
CA CYS A 622 33.29 5.06 -15.04
C CYS A 622 34.43 4.12 -15.49
N PHE A 623 34.35 3.56 -16.69
CA PHE A 623 35.42 2.74 -17.29
C PHE A 623 36.15 3.48 -18.43
N GLY A 624 35.61 4.62 -18.88
CA GLY A 624 36.14 5.41 -19.99
C GLY A 624 37.13 6.50 -19.58
N GLY A 625 37.86 6.32 -18.48
CA GLY A 625 38.89 7.28 -18.04
C GLY A 625 38.35 8.62 -17.50
N VAL A 626 37.05 8.71 -17.23
CA VAL A 626 36.42 9.92 -16.68
C VAL A 626 36.57 9.95 -15.17
N ALA A 627 37.16 11.04 -14.67
CA ALA A 627 37.33 11.22 -13.23
C ALA A 627 35.97 11.41 -12.53
N PRO A 628 35.78 10.88 -11.31
CA PRO A 628 34.55 11.10 -10.53
C PRO A 628 34.25 12.59 -10.37
N ARG A 629 32.96 12.95 -10.41
CA ARG A 629 32.51 14.35 -10.24
C ARG A 629 31.97 14.59 -8.84
N ASP A 630 31.68 15.86 -8.54
CA ASP A 630 31.30 16.31 -7.20
C ASP A 630 29.88 15.87 -6.80
N TRP A 631 29.03 15.50 -7.75
CA TRP A 631 27.68 15.00 -7.51
C TRP A 631 27.42 13.72 -8.29
N VAL A 632 26.61 12.84 -7.71
CA VAL A 632 26.09 11.65 -8.39
C VAL A 632 24.56 11.59 -8.31
N MET A 633 23.95 11.00 -9.32
CA MET A 633 22.58 10.50 -9.33
C MET A 633 22.58 9.07 -9.86
N VAL A 634 22.27 8.10 -8.98
CA VAL A 634 22.21 6.68 -9.31
C VAL A 634 20.76 6.20 -9.24
N TYR A 635 20.32 5.46 -10.25
CA TYR A 635 18.99 4.84 -10.26
C TYR A 635 18.99 3.58 -11.12
N PRO A 636 18.21 2.54 -10.76
CA PRO A 636 18.01 1.40 -11.62
C PRO A 636 17.03 1.76 -12.74
N PHE A 637 16.98 0.92 -13.77
CA PHE A 637 16.14 1.15 -14.93
C PHE A 637 15.69 -0.16 -15.58
N VAL A 638 14.43 -0.19 -15.99
CA VAL A 638 13.77 -1.34 -16.62
C VAL A 638 12.97 -0.85 -17.82
N ARG A 639 13.15 -1.51 -18.97
CA ARG A 639 12.40 -1.20 -20.19
C ARG A 639 11.03 -1.88 -20.19
N SER A 640 10.10 -1.32 -20.95
CA SER A 640 8.85 -2.01 -21.31
C SER A 640 9.14 -3.25 -22.17
N TYR A 641 8.33 -4.31 -22.07
CA TYR A 641 8.50 -5.51 -22.91
C TYR A 641 8.49 -5.23 -24.42
N ASP A 642 7.63 -4.31 -24.86
CA ASP A 642 7.52 -3.91 -26.27
C ASP A 642 8.82 -3.35 -26.83
N TRP A 643 9.67 -2.74 -25.99
CA TRP A 643 10.99 -2.25 -26.40
C TRP A 643 11.85 -3.38 -26.97
N TYR A 644 11.81 -4.57 -26.38
CA TYR A 644 12.63 -5.70 -26.81
C TYR A 644 12.11 -6.33 -28.10
N LEU A 645 10.82 -6.15 -28.40
CA LEU A 645 10.16 -6.66 -29.61
C LEU A 645 10.17 -5.66 -30.77
N LYS A 646 10.59 -4.41 -30.54
CA LYS A 646 10.70 -3.39 -31.58
C LYS A 646 11.79 -3.68 -32.60
N ASP A 647 11.57 -3.20 -33.81
CA ASP A 647 12.55 -3.26 -34.87
C ASP A 647 13.85 -2.52 -34.46
N PRO A 648 15.04 -3.12 -34.68
CA PRO A 648 16.31 -2.51 -34.27
C PRO A 648 16.56 -1.12 -34.85
N ALA A 649 16.10 -0.82 -36.07
CA ALA A 649 16.28 0.51 -36.67
C ALA A 649 15.43 1.57 -35.95
N GLU A 650 14.24 1.19 -35.49
CA GLU A 650 13.37 2.06 -34.70
C GLU A 650 13.98 2.35 -33.32
N ARG A 651 14.48 1.32 -32.63
CA ARG A 651 15.19 1.49 -31.35
C ARG A 651 16.41 2.39 -31.48
N SER A 652 17.19 2.21 -32.55
CA SER A 652 18.35 3.03 -32.85
C SER A 652 17.97 4.51 -33.04
N ARG A 653 16.91 4.80 -33.80
CA ARG A 653 16.40 6.17 -34.00
C ARG A 653 16.01 6.82 -32.67
N ILE A 654 15.23 6.10 -31.85
CA ILE A 654 14.74 6.58 -30.55
C ILE A 654 15.93 6.84 -29.61
N MET A 655 16.94 5.97 -29.58
CA MET A 655 18.14 6.16 -28.75
C MET A 655 19.02 7.30 -29.22
N ALA A 656 19.15 7.48 -30.54
CA ALA A 656 19.89 8.61 -31.09
C ALA A 656 19.21 9.95 -30.73
N GLU A 657 17.88 10.02 -30.73
CA GLU A 657 17.13 11.18 -30.27
C GLU A 657 17.29 11.42 -28.77
N HIS A 658 17.15 10.36 -27.97
CA HIS A 658 17.33 10.43 -26.52
C HIS A 658 18.72 10.95 -26.13
N GLY A 659 19.78 10.47 -26.78
CA GLY A 659 21.15 10.95 -26.56
C GLY A 659 21.37 12.40 -26.99
N ARG A 660 20.69 12.87 -28.05
CA ARG A 660 20.73 14.28 -28.49
C ARG A 660 20.03 15.21 -27.50
N ASN A 661 18.91 14.79 -26.93
CA ASN A 661 18.14 15.60 -25.99
C ASN A 661 18.69 15.57 -24.56
N GLY A 662 19.42 14.52 -24.18
CA GLY A 662 20.17 14.46 -22.93
C GLY A 662 21.62 14.95 -23.10
N PHE A 663 22.56 14.02 -23.19
CA PHE A 663 24.01 14.26 -23.09
C PHE A 663 24.59 15.24 -24.13
N SER A 664 23.96 15.44 -25.29
CA SER A 664 24.46 16.46 -26.24
C SER A 664 24.15 17.90 -25.79
N GLN A 665 23.08 18.10 -25.01
CA GLN A 665 22.75 19.39 -24.39
C GLN A 665 23.48 19.58 -23.04
N TYR A 666 23.88 18.48 -22.41
CA TYR A 666 24.57 18.43 -21.12
C TYR A 666 25.89 17.64 -21.21
N PRO A 667 26.87 18.07 -22.04
CA PRO A 667 28.10 17.31 -22.32
C PRO A 667 29.06 17.21 -21.12
N ASP A 668 28.85 18.06 -20.12
CA ASP A 668 29.52 18.04 -18.82
C ASP A 668 28.97 16.96 -17.87
N VAL A 669 27.76 16.44 -18.11
CA VAL A 669 27.21 15.31 -17.36
C VAL A 669 27.76 14.00 -17.90
N LYS A 670 28.31 13.19 -17.00
CA LYS A 670 29.02 11.95 -17.33
C LYS A 670 28.15 10.76 -16.96
N GLY A 671 27.67 10.04 -17.97
CA GLY A 671 26.78 8.91 -17.79
C GLY A 671 27.50 7.56 -17.80
N SER A 672 27.17 6.71 -16.84
CA SER A 672 27.55 5.30 -16.81
C SER A 672 26.27 4.47 -16.81
N THR A 673 26.03 3.72 -17.89
CA THR A 673 24.87 2.81 -18.01
C THR A 673 25.39 1.39 -18.07
N LEU A 674 24.96 0.54 -17.13
CA LEU A 674 25.42 -0.83 -17.01
C LEU A 674 24.23 -1.78 -17.03
N SER A 675 24.44 -2.98 -17.59
CA SER A 675 23.45 -4.06 -17.61
C SER A 675 23.33 -4.69 -16.22
N ALA A 676 22.10 -4.88 -15.74
CA ALA A 676 21.79 -5.57 -14.48
C ALA A 676 20.94 -6.83 -14.68
N PHE A 677 20.70 -7.24 -15.93
CA PHE A 677 19.85 -8.37 -16.27
C PHE A 677 20.24 -9.65 -15.54
N GLY A 678 19.29 -10.18 -14.75
CA GLY A 678 19.47 -11.44 -14.04
C GLY A 678 20.41 -11.36 -12.83
N PHE A 679 20.90 -10.17 -12.46
CA PHE A 679 21.67 -9.94 -11.24
C PHE A 679 20.79 -9.42 -10.10
N SER A 680 19.69 -8.74 -10.44
CA SER A 680 18.69 -8.19 -9.53
C SER A 680 17.35 -8.08 -10.27
N ASP A 681 16.37 -7.40 -9.66
CA ASP A 681 15.06 -7.14 -10.26
C ASP A 681 15.11 -6.11 -11.42
N TYR A 682 16.28 -5.51 -11.67
CA TYR A 682 16.47 -4.45 -12.65
C TYR A 682 17.18 -4.96 -13.92
N GLU A 683 16.94 -4.29 -15.04
CA GLU A 683 17.58 -4.62 -16.32
C GLU A 683 18.85 -3.78 -16.54
N TRP A 684 18.88 -2.58 -15.97
CA TRP A 684 19.98 -1.63 -16.08
C TRP A 684 20.18 -0.88 -14.77
N VAL A 685 21.38 -0.35 -14.55
CA VAL A 685 21.67 0.66 -13.54
C VAL A 685 22.39 1.83 -14.19
N LEU A 686 21.91 3.04 -13.91
CA LEU A 686 22.44 4.28 -14.45
C LEU A 686 23.03 5.10 -13.32
N ALA A 687 24.21 5.65 -13.55
CA ALA A 687 24.88 6.57 -12.66
C ALA A 687 25.37 7.78 -13.45
N PHE A 688 24.82 8.95 -13.12
CA PHE A 688 25.18 10.22 -13.76
C PHE A 688 25.98 11.06 -12.78
N GLU A 689 27.11 11.60 -13.25
CA GLU A 689 28.03 12.42 -12.46
C GLU A 689 28.19 13.81 -13.09
N ALA A 690 28.15 14.87 -12.27
CA ALA A 690 28.40 16.25 -12.69
C ALA A 690 28.98 17.08 -11.53
N ASP A 691 29.56 18.25 -11.83
CA ASP A 691 30.14 19.12 -10.79
C ASP A 691 29.07 19.90 -10.01
N THR A 692 27.85 20.02 -10.53
CA THR A 692 26.73 20.67 -9.84
C THR A 692 25.41 19.91 -10.04
N LEU A 693 24.56 19.94 -9.01
CA LEU A 693 23.29 19.20 -8.97
C LEU A 693 22.29 19.62 -10.06
N ASP A 694 22.24 20.90 -10.42
CA ASP A 694 21.35 21.42 -11.45
C ASP A 694 21.63 20.83 -12.84
N ARG A 695 22.86 20.37 -13.10
CA ARG A 695 23.22 19.70 -14.35
C ARG A 695 22.64 18.29 -14.40
N LEU A 696 22.66 17.57 -13.27
CA LEU A 696 22.05 16.24 -13.15
C LEU A 696 20.52 16.32 -13.27
N GLU A 697 19.89 17.28 -12.59
CA GLU A 697 18.45 17.52 -12.73
C GLU A 697 18.10 17.87 -14.19
N GLY A 698 18.85 18.80 -14.79
CA GLY A 698 18.60 19.28 -16.14
C GLY A 698 18.65 18.17 -17.20
N VAL A 699 19.65 17.29 -17.14
CA VAL A 699 19.76 16.18 -18.12
C VAL A 699 18.60 15.19 -17.99
N ILE A 700 18.21 14.86 -16.76
CA ILE A 700 17.08 13.95 -16.49
C ILE A 700 15.77 14.60 -16.94
N HIS A 701 15.56 15.87 -16.61
CA HIS A 701 14.38 16.62 -17.00
C HIS A 701 14.26 16.70 -18.53
N ALA A 702 15.35 17.02 -19.24
CA ALA A 702 15.35 17.03 -20.71
C ALA A 702 15.04 15.66 -21.31
N GLN A 703 15.56 14.58 -20.71
CA GLN A 703 15.28 13.21 -21.12
C GLN A 703 13.80 12.78 -20.95
N ARG A 704 13.03 13.45 -20.08
CA ARG A 704 11.59 13.19 -19.90
C ARG A 704 10.77 13.49 -21.16
N TYR A 705 11.21 14.44 -21.97
CA TYR A 705 10.51 14.88 -23.19
C TYR A 705 10.96 14.13 -24.45
N THR A 706 11.40 12.88 -24.30
CA THR A 706 11.87 12.05 -25.41
C THR A 706 10.98 10.83 -25.60
N GLU A 707 10.83 10.36 -26.84
CA GLU A 707 10.05 9.15 -27.17
C GLU A 707 10.54 7.92 -26.39
N ALA A 708 11.83 7.88 -26.04
CA ALA A 708 12.41 6.83 -25.22
C ALA A 708 11.71 6.65 -23.86
N ARG A 709 11.06 7.70 -23.33
CA ARG A 709 10.34 7.66 -22.05
C ARG A 709 9.09 6.78 -22.10
N LEU A 710 8.47 6.60 -23.27
CA LEU A 710 7.31 5.71 -23.45
C LEU A 710 7.65 4.23 -23.15
N TYR A 711 8.94 3.90 -23.16
CA TYR A 711 9.42 2.52 -23.04
C TYR A 711 10.15 2.26 -21.73
N VAL A 712 9.82 3.01 -20.68
CA VAL A 712 10.40 2.86 -19.34
C VAL A 712 9.32 2.31 -18.43
N ARG A 713 9.59 1.18 -17.77
CA ARG A 713 8.69 0.54 -16.80
C ARG A 713 9.04 0.91 -15.36
N GLU A 714 10.33 1.03 -15.07
CA GLU A 714 10.85 1.36 -13.76
C GLU A 714 12.11 2.20 -13.95
N ASP A 715 12.21 3.31 -13.23
CA ASP A 715 13.40 4.15 -13.16
C ASP A 715 13.65 4.68 -11.74
N THR A 716 13.12 3.95 -10.76
CA THR A 716 13.22 4.25 -9.33
C THR A 716 13.78 3.03 -8.61
N PRO A 717 14.54 3.23 -7.52
CA PRO A 717 14.63 4.50 -6.81
C PRO A 717 15.92 5.28 -7.08
N PHE A 718 15.91 6.60 -6.82
CA PHE A 718 17.06 7.49 -7.01
C PHE A 718 17.90 7.61 -5.73
N PHE A 719 19.22 7.59 -5.89
CA PHE A 719 20.20 7.94 -4.86
C PHE A 719 21.05 9.09 -5.39
N THR A 720 20.79 10.29 -4.85
CA THR A 720 21.44 11.53 -5.29
C THR A 720 22.15 12.16 -4.10
N GLY A 721 23.37 12.64 -4.31
CA GLY A 721 24.13 13.25 -3.23
C GLY A 721 25.49 13.78 -3.67
N PRO A 722 26.08 14.71 -2.90
CA PRO A 722 27.44 15.16 -3.14
C PRO A 722 28.45 14.08 -2.78
N ARG A 723 29.56 14.06 -3.52
CA ARG A 723 30.72 13.23 -3.24
C ARG A 723 31.45 13.77 -2.01
N VAL A 724 31.81 12.88 -1.11
CA VAL A 724 32.46 13.18 0.16
C VAL A 724 33.57 12.18 0.41
N THR A 725 34.52 12.54 1.27
CA THR A 725 35.35 11.51 1.92
C THR A 725 34.53 10.83 3.01
N LEU A 726 34.87 9.58 3.34
CA LEU A 726 34.17 8.86 4.40
C LEU A 726 34.31 9.57 5.77
N ALA A 727 35.42 10.27 6.00
CA ALA A 727 35.63 11.10 7.19
C ALA A 727 34.70 12.32 7.22
N GLN A 728 34.57 13.06 6.12
CA GLN A 728 33.63 14.19 6.02
C GLN A 728 32.18 13.73 6.21
N TRP A 729 31.80 12.61 5.60
CA TRP A 729 30.47 12.02 5.80
C TRP A 729 30.21 11.75 7.29
N ALA A 730 31.17 11.11 7.97
CA ALA A 730 31.08 10.78 9.39
C ALA A 730 31.00 12.03 10.31
N GLU A 731 31.54 13.18 9.89
CA GLU A 731 31.42 14.43 10.64
C GLU A 731 30.01 15.02 10.62
N HIS A 732 29.24 14.76 9.56
CA HIS A 732 27.87 15.25 9.37
C HIS A 732 26.81 14.43 10.12
N GLN A 733 27.14 13.20 10.51
CA GLN A 733 26.19 12.29 11.12
C GLN A 733 25.91 12.58 12.61
N PRO A 734 24.74 12.15 13.14
CA PRO A 734 24.43 12.20 14.57
C PRO A 734 25.50 11.55 15.44
N ARG A 735 25.73 12.14 16.63
CA ARG A 735 26.78 11.75 17.58
C ARG A 735 26.18 11.32 18.92
N SER A 736 26.73 10.25 19.50
CA SER A 736 26.27 9.60 20.75
C SER A 736 26.62 10.36 22.02
#